data_AF-A0A934VAP2-F1
#
_entry.id   AF-A0A934VAP2-F1
#
_cell.length_a   1.000
_cell.length_b   1.000
_cell.length_c   1.000
_cell.angle_alpha   90.00
_cell.angle_beta   90.00
_cell.angle_gamma   90.00
#
_symmetry.space_group_name_H-M   'P 1'
#
loop_
_entity.id
_entity.type
_entity.pdbx_description
1 polymer ?
#
loop_
_entity_poly.entity_id
_entity_poly.type
_entity_poly.pdbx_seq_one_letter_code
_entity_poly.pdbx_strand_id
1 'polypeptide(L)'
;MKPILRSSACQFSLALIFMSMGAATAASIDSASSGNWNATATWSGGVVPQTGAGDNAGILTGHTVMYTNGAPFAGLNGSNDFGVGNGNSIDINGGVLSQAEGGWWVRIGHKGVGTLNINDGRFHVTDSTGGGTNLQVGVEAGGNGTIKVGDNTGAAGSAVLNLRDRVDLSANGGAFSLNLAPSADTVGVVTINSDGILEGDQKTWNGTAVALNPHVRIGQSTSPLQSVLKVNAGGQFNARGNVEIGAQGGAKGLLHLDGVAARMDMSEGELTVGFTGTGAMTVENSAVFSRSNTVEARTDLYVGRNGTGNGTVTIASGGEFRRESGDNIGDLRVGYDGTGVLNVEAGGLYHNNSGNWDWLGQNTSGNGTVNVNGGVYEITSGSNIVVGGNGTGTFHHNSGTTNLSGVRAGVTNGTGLITIGGGTFTSRGGFYLGGDSTTSAGTGSATVNQTGGELRVGGSLVVGIAAGHTGTYNLNGGTVVHTGSDISVAESGSGTMTIAAGGTLTDTSTTAGIFYVGRNEGSSGTLIVNGTLTKSGSPNAIRVGNGNGDGVDNTTATGLLGGTGSISSEGGVRIGSFGTLTAGLSTSVGVLGLTGNLSFSLGGKVHVDLDGATADRVNITGNIDLVADAFTFNVLSAPTAASYVLAKYTGDLTGTLSGVNVPSGYTLTHDTSAKEILLTLQSESGYSAFMDQFTGLGAEDKLPGADPDGDGLSNLVEYALAGLNPTTADTSPGTLVNGVISFTKRDIAVANGDVEYVIEESTTLGLAPDPWAPVASYITNDATTISALIPAGSEKHFARLSIIGD
;
A
#
# COMPACT_ATOMS: atom_id res chain seq x y z
N MET A 1 -26.32 37.82 0.99
CA MET A 1 -27.48 38.73 1.11
C MET A 1 -27.21 39.95 0.22
N LYS A 2 -28.18 40.27 -0.66
CA LYS A 2 -28.24 41.32 -1.71
C LYS A 2 -27.49 41.14 -3.05
N PRO A 3 -28.15 41.54 -4.18
CA PRO A 3 -27.95 40.98 -5.53
C PRO A 3 -27.75 42.06 -6.63
N ILE A 4 -27.98 41.70 -7.91
CA ILE A 4 -28.14 42.53 -9.15
C ILE A 4 -26.86 42.51 -10.01
N LEU A 5 -26.85 41.87 -11.19
CA LEU A 5 -27.37 42.43 -12.45
C LEU A 5 -27.88 41.34 -13.43
N ARG A 6 -29.06 41.62 -13.98
CA ARG A 6 -29.70 40.94 -15.12
C ARG A 6 -28.99 41.32 -16.42
N SER A 7 -28.78 40.36 -17.32
CA SER A 7 -28.68 40.61 -18.78
C SER A 7 -29.76 39.75 -19.44
N SER A 8 -30.87 40.35 -19.87
CA SER A 8 -31.11 40.88 -21.22
C SER A 8 -30.94 39.83 -22.31
N ALA A 9 -31.99 39.02 -22.46
CA ALA A 9 -32.21 38.17 -23.61
C ALA A 9 -32.34 39.04 -24.88
N CYS A 10 -31.37 38.93 -25.77
CA CYS A 10 -31.50 39.41 -27.14
C CYS A 10 -32.10 38.26 -27.96
N GLN A 11 -33.42 38.30 -28.16
CA GLN A 11 -34.13 37.41 -29.07
C GLN A 11 -33.71 37.75 -30.51
N PHE A 12 -32.91 36.88 -31.13
CA PHE A 12 -32.82 36.81 -32.59
C PHE A 12 -34.04 36.04 -33.08
N SER A 13 -35.03 36.76 -33.63
CA SER A 13 -36.14 36.18 -34.37
C SER A 13 -35.63 35.65 -35.72
N LEU A 14 -35.11 34.42 -35.73
CA LEU A 14 -34.93 33.67 -36.96
C LEU A 14 -36.30 33.11 -37.35
N ALA A 15 -36.94 33.72 -38.35
CA ALA A 15 -38.16 33.20 -38.96
C ALA A 15 -37.82 31.87 -39.65
N LEU A 16 -38.01 30.77 -38.93
CA LEU A 16 -37.94 29.42 -39.47
C LEU A 16 -39.18 29.22 -40.35
N ILE A 17 -39.01 29.37 -41.66
CA ILE A 17 -40.00 28.93 -42.64
C ILE A 17 -40.15 27.42 -42.46
N PHE A 18 -41.20 26.98 -41.78
CA PHE A 18 -41.67 25.59 -41.81
C PHE A 18 -42.18 25.32 -43.23
N MET A 19 -41.28 24.97 -44.15
CA MET A 19 -41.67 24.12 -45.26
C MET A 19 -41.98 22.77 -44.64
N SER A 20 -43.27 22.45 -44.51
CA SER A 20 -43.74 21.09 -44.27
C SER A 20 -43.36 20.24 -45.49
N MET A 21 -42.11 19.80 -45.57
CA MET A 21 -41.76 18.63 -46.34
C MET A 21 -42.46 17.48 -45.63
N GLY A 22 -43.61 17.05 -46.15
CA GLY A 22 -44.23 15.81 -45.72
C GLY A 22 -43.23 14.69 -45.97
N ALA A 23 -42.53 14.25 -44.93
CA ALA A 23 -41.77 13.03 -45.00
C ALA A 23 -42.79 11.93 -45.28
N ALA A 24 -42.72 11.34 -46.48
CA ALA A 24 -43.53 10.17 -46.78
C ALA A 24 -43.20 9.11 -45.72
N THR A 25 -44.18 8.74 -44.92
CA THR A 25 -44.05 7.67 -43.94
C THR A 25 -43.79 6.37 -44.71
N ALA A 26 -42.72 5.66 -44.35
CA ALA A 26 -42.40 4.34 -44.89
C ALA A 26 -43.64 3.43 -44.84
N ALA A 27 -43.90 2.68 -45.92
CA ALA A 27 -45.04 1.78 -45.95
C ALA A 27 -44.79 0.63 -44.95
N SER A 28 -45.79 0.28 -44.13
CA SER A 28 -45.70 -0.87 -43.22
C SER A 28 -46.28 -2.11 -43.90
N ILE A 29 -45.48 -3.17 -43.99
CA ILE A 29 -45.86 -4.41 -44.67
C ILE A 29 -45.71 -5.58 -43.70
N ASP A 30 -46.81 -6.27 -43.41
CA ASP A 30 -46.83 -7.41 -42.50
C ASP A 30 -46.73 -8.74 -43.25
N SER A 31 -46.14 -9.76 -42.62
CA SER A 31 -46.14 -11.12 -43.13
C SER A 31 -47.57 -11.69 -43.16
N ALA A 32 -47.98 -12.21 -44.31
CA ALA A 32 -49.28 -12.86 -44.51
C ALA A 32 -49.23 -14.39 -44.26
N SER A 33 -48.05 -15.00 -44.39
CA SER A 33 -47.80 -16.39 -44.07
C SER A 33 -46.30 -16.63 -43.81
N SER A 34 -45.94 -17.82 -43.34
CA SER A 34 -44.55 -18.28 -43.38
C SER A 34 -44.04 -18.38 -44.82
N GLY A 35 -42.73 -18.17 -45.02
CA GLY A 35 -42.08 -18.31 -46.33
C GLY A 35 -40.77 -17.54 -46.44
N ASN A 36 -40.31 -17.30 -47.66
CA ASN A 36 -39.06 -16.58 -47.90
C ASN A 36 -39.28 -15.06 -47.91
N TRP A 37 -38.33 -14.29 -47.38
CA TRP A 37 -38.39 -12.83 -47.37
C TRP A 37 -38.67 -12.23 -48.76
N ASN A 38 -38.08 -12.81 -49.81
CA ASN A 38 -38.23 -12.33 -51.18
C ASN A 38 -39.45 -12.91 -51.93
N ALA A 39 -40.28 -13.73 -51.28
CA ALA A 39 -41.49 -14.26 -51.88
C ALA A 39 -42.65 -13.30 -51.65
N THR A 40 -43.28 -12.83 -52.73
CA THR A 40 -44.46 -11.95 -52.65
C THR A 40 -45.61 -12.59 -51.85
N ALA A 41 -45.77 -13.91 -51.91
CA ALA A 41 -46.78 -14.65 -51.14
C ALA A 41 -46.57 -14.59 -49.61
N THR A 42 -45.36 -14.30 -49.15
CA THR A 42 -45.05 -14.17 -47.71
C THR A 42 -45.62 -12.89 -47.12
N TRP A 43 -45.93 -11.89 -47.93
CA TRP A 43 -46.26 -10.54 -47.47
C TRP A 43 -47.68 -10.12 -47.86
N SER A 44 -48.31 -9.38 -46.95
CA SER A 44 -49.61 -8.77 -47.18
C SER A 44 -49.57 -7.85 -48.41
N GLY A 45 -50.62 -7.91 -49.24
CA GLY A 45 -50.68 -7.14 -50.48
C GLY A 45 -49.72 -7.63 -51.60
N GLY A 46 -48.95 -8.70 -51.38
CA GLY A 46 -48.04 -9.25 -52.38
C GLY A 46 -46.77 -8.42 -52.62
N VAL A 47 -46.46 -7.49 -51.71
CA VAL A 47 -45.31 -6.57 -51.83
C VAL A 47 -44.16 -7.04 -50.95
N VAL A 48 -42.97 -7.22 -51.53
CA VAL A 48 -41.76 -7.57 -50.77
C VAL A 48 -41.19 -6.31 -50.11
N PRO A 49 -40.99 -6.26 -48.79
CA PRO A 49 -40.45 -5.08 -48.10
C PRO A 49 -39.01 -4.76 -48.48
N GLN A 50 -38.72 -3.47 -48.67
CA GLN A 50 -37.40 -2.90 -48.91
C GLN A 50 -36.90 -2.08 -47.70
N THR A 51 -36.48 -2.77 -46.65
CA THR A 51 -36.17 -2.22 -45.32
C THR A 51 -34.97 -1.28 -45.23
N GLY A 52 -34.19 -1.11 -46.29
CA GLY A 52 -33.18 -0.06 -46.36
C GLY A 52 -33.36 0.88 -47.55
N ALA A 53 -34.53 0.89 -48.20
CA ALA A 53 -34.90 1.87 -49.22
C ALA A 53 -36.16 2.67 -48.87
N GLY A 54 -37.13 2.12 -48.13
CA GLY A 54 -38.32 2.89 -47.74
C GLY A 54 -39.51 2.16 -47.09
N ASP A 55 -39.39 0.88 -46.73
CA ASP A 55 -40.49 0.13 -46.11
C ASP A 55 -40.15 -0.32 -44.69
N ASN A 56 -41.17 -0.40 -43.83
CA ASN A 56 -41.13 -1.12 -42.57
C ASN A 56 -41.69 -2.53 -42.77
N ALA A 57 -41.16 -3.52 -42.04
CA ALA A 57 -41.60 -4.91 -42.14
C ALA A 57 -42.03 -5.49 -40.79
N GLY A 58 -43.22 -6.07 -40.73
CA GLY A 58 -43.74 -6.78 -39.56
C GLY A 58 -43.74 -8.30 -39.74
N ILE A 59 -43.16 -9.04 -38.78
CA ILE A 59 -43.22 -10.51 -38.72
C ILE A 59 -44.21 -10.92 -37.64
N LEU A 60 -45.42 -11.32 -38.06
CA LEU A 60 -46.53 -11.61 -37.16
C LEU A 60 -46.40 -12.99 -36.47
N THR A 61 -47.16 -13.15 -35.39
CA THR A 61 -47.19 -14.36 -34.57
C THR A 61 -47.45 -15.62 -35.39
N GLY A 62 -46.65 -16.66 -35.16
CA GLY A 62 -46.78 -17.95 -35.84
C GLY A 62 -46.24 -17.99 -37.28
N HIS A 63 -45.74 -16.88 -37.81
CA HIS A 63 -45.07 -16.85 -39.10
C HIS A 63 -43.55 -17.05 -38.94
N THR A 64 -42.97 -17.89 -39.79
CA THR A 64 -41.51 -18.04 -39.94
C THR A 64 -41.10 -17.47 -41.29
N VAL A 65 -40.31 -16.39 -41.27
CA VAL A 65 -39.79 -15.74 -42.46
C VAL A 65 -38.29 -16.01 -42.58
N MET A 66 -37.89 -16.61 -43.69
CA MET A 66 -36.50 -16.98 -43.97
C MET A 66 -35.87 -16.03 -44.99
N TYR A 67 -34.71 -15.48 -44.68
CA TYR A 67 -33.88 -14.73 -45.62
C TYR A 67 -32.83 -15.65 -46.26
N THR A 68 -32.93 -15.87 -47.58
CA THR A 68 -31.99 -16.69 -48.36
C THR A 68 -31.04 -15.84 -49.20
N ASN A 69 -29.84 -16.37 -49.46
CA ASN A 69 -28.77 -15.71 -50.22
C ASN A 69 -29.21 -15.36 -51.65
N GLY A 70 -28.77 -14.19 -52.16
CA GLY A 70 -28.88 -13.80 -53.57
C GLY A 70 -30.20 -13.15 -53.96
N ALA A 71 -31.03 -12.74 -53.01
CA ALA A 71 -32.23 -11.96 -53.30
C ALA A 71 -31.87 -10.47 -53.54
N PRO A 72 -32.01 -9.92 -54.75
CA PRO A 72 -31.55 -8.57 -55.08
C PRO A 72 -32.33 -7.40 -54.44
N PHE A 73 -33.12 -7.63 -53.39
CA PHE A 73 -34.05 -6.64 -52.82
C PHE A 73 -34.21 -6.69 -51.30
N ALA A 74 -33.38 -7.45 -50.56
CA ALA A 74 -33.48 -7.53 -49.10
C ALA A 74 -32.73 -6.39 -48.40
N GLY A 75 -33.23 -5.17 -48.58
CA GLY A 75 -32.87 -4.03 -47.73
C GLY A 75 -31.81 -3.09 -48.28
N LEU A 76 -30.72 -3.55 -48.90
CA LEU A 76 -29.64 -2.64 -49.33
C LEU A 76 -29.39 -2.69 -50.84
N ASN A 77 -29.67 -1.58 -51.53
CA ASN A 77 -29.48 -1.50 -52.98
C ASN A 77 -27.99 -1.69 -53.35
N GLY A 78 -27.70 -2.73 -54.12
CA GLY A 78 -26.35 -3.08 -54.57
C GLY A 78 -25.50 -3.92 -53.60
N SER A 79 -26.07 -4.45 -52.52
CA SER A 79 -25.41 -5.42 -51.63
C SER A 79 -26.17 -6.74 -51.58
N ASN A 80 -25.44 -7.84 -51.32
CA ASN A 80 -26.03 -9.14 -50.99
C ASN A 80 -26.36 -9.28 -49.48
N ASP A 81 -26.07 -8.25 -48.70
CA ASP A 81 -26.32 -8.20 -47.26
C ASP A 81 -27.80 -7.95 -46.96
N PHE A 82 -28.28 -8.56 -45.88
CA PHE A 82 -29.56 -8.18 -45.30
C PHE A 82 -29.40 -6.87 -44.54
N GLY A 83 -30.26 -5.88 -44.77
CA GLY A 83 -30.13 -4.65 -44.01
C GLY A 83 -31.38 -3.81 -43.77
N VAL A 84 -31.26 -2.96 -42.75
CA VAL A 84 -32.25 -1.98 -42.34
C VAL A 84 -31.58 -0.61 -42.30
N GLY A 85 -32.23 0.42 -42.85
CA GLY A 85 -31.67 1.77 -42.93
C GLY A 85 -32.70 2.81 -43.37
N ASN A 86 -32.25 4.03 -43.63
CA ASN A 86 -33.07 5.14 -44.13
C ASN A 86 -34.34 5.48 -43.30
N GLY A 87 -34.27 5.27 -41.98
CA GLY A 87 -35.35 5.55 -41.03
C GLY A 87 -36.32 4.38 -40.82
N ASN A 88 -36.12 3.25 -41.47
CA ASN A 88 -37.07 2.12 -41.45
C ASN A 88 -36.86 1.17 -40.26
N SER A 89 -37.86 0.33 -40.01
CA SER A 89 -37.88 -0.70 -38.98
C SER A 89 -38.22 -2.11 -39.48
N ILE A 90 -37.74 -3.11 -38.75
CA ILE A 90 -38.29 -4.47 -38.74
C ILE A 90 -38.85 -4.72 -37.35
N ASP A 91 -40.08 -5.21 -37.27
CA ASP A 91 -40.79 -5.51 -36.03
C ASP A 91 -41.17 -7.00 -35.99
N ILE A 92 -40.61 -7.77 -35.05
CA ILE A 92 -40.97 -9.17 -34.81
C ILE A 92 -41.96 -9.22 -33.64
N ASN A 93 -43.19 -9.66 -33.93
CA ASN A 93 -44.33 -9.64 -33.00
C ASN A 93 -44.87 -11.07 -32.80
N GLY A 94 -44.05 -11.94 -32.22
CA GLY A 94 -44.34 -13.35 -31.93
C GLY A 94 -43.99 -14.32 -33.07
N GLY A 95 -43.41 -13.81 -34.16
CA GLY A 95 -42.94 -14.62 -35.29
C GLY A 95 -41.47 -15.02 -35.18
N VAL A 96 -40.94 -15.66 -36.23
CA VAL A 96 -39.54 -16.03 -36.35
C VAL A 96 -38.94 -15.44 -37.61
N LEU A 97 -37.92 -14.59 -37.47
CA LEU A 97 -37.04 -14.21 -38.56
C LEU A 97 -35.81 -15.12 -38.53
N SER A 98 -35.37 -15.62 -39.67
CA SER A 98 -34.16 -16.43 -39.74
C SER A 98 -33.34 -16.17 -40.98
N GLN A 99 -32.02 -16.16 -40.83
CA GLN A 99 -31.08 -16.20 -41.95
C GLN A 99 -30.83 -17.66 -42.37
N ALA A 100 -30.90 -17.95 -43.66
CA ALA A 100 -30.50 -19.24 -44.21
C ALA A 100 -28.98 -19.41 -44.25
N GLU A 101 -28.53 -20.68 -44.23
CA GLU A 101 -27.11 -21.05 -44.30
C GLU A 101 -26.43 -20.46 -45.55
N GLY A 102 -25.19 -19.98 -45.39
CA GLY A 102 -24.47 -19.32 -46.48
C GLY A 102 -24.91 -17.86 -46.70
N GLY A 103 -25.59 -17.23 -45.74
CA GLY A 103 -26.03 -15.83 -45.82
C GLY A 103 -24.88 -14.82 -45.72
N TRP A 104 -25.09 -13.58 -46.16
CA TRP A 104 -24.11 -12.48 -46.06
C TRP A 104 -24.30 -11.68 -44.75
N TRP A 105 -23.73 -10.48 -44.62
CA TRP A 105 -23.82 -9.72 -43.36
C TRP A 105 -25.25 -9.30 -43.06
N VAL A 106 -25.56 -9.19 -41.77
CA VAL A 106 -26.80 -8.57 -41.28
C VAL A 106 -26.45 -7.17 -40.80
N ARG A 107 -27.01 -6.13 -41.42
CA ARG A 107 -26.66 -4.72 -41.16
C ARG A 107 -27.85 -3.92 -40.67
N ILE A 108 -27.82 -3.46 -39.43
CA ILE A 108 -28.84 -2.57 -38.87
C ILE A 108 -28.27 -1.15 -38.81
N GLY A 109 -28.91 -0.20 -39.49
CA GLY A 109 -28.39 1.16 -39.65
C GLY A 109 -27.22 1.21 -40.64
N HIS A 110 -27.42 0.70 -41.85
CA HIS A 110 -26.36 0.70 -42.88
C HIS A 110 -26.08 2.10 -43.43
N LYS A 111 -27.05 2.70 -44.14
CA LYS A 111 -27.05 4.08 -44.65
C LYS A 111 -28.25 4.78 -44.02
N GLY A 112 -28.01 5.68 -43.07
CA GLY A 112 -29.08 6.28 -42.27
C GLY A 112 -29.58 5.38 -41.13
N VAL A 113 -30.51 5.91 -40.33
CA VAL A 113 -31.04 5.24 -39.14
C VAL A 113 -31.72 3.92 -39.53
N GLY A 114 -31.51 2.84 -38.78
CA GLY A 114 -32.23 1.58 -38.98
C GLY A 114 -32.54 0.90 -37.65
N THR A 115 -33.73 0.34 -37.53
CA THR A 115 -34.20 -0.27 -36.28
C THR A 115 -34.65 -1.71 -36.47
N LEU A 116 -34.23 -2.60 -35.57
CA LEU A 116 -34.80 -3.93 -35.42
C LEU A 116 -35.43 -4.04 -34.03
N ASN A 117 -36.73 -4.25 -33.97
CA ASN A 117 -37.45 -4.55 -32.73
C ASN A 117 -37.87 -6.01 -32.72
N ILE A 118 -37.49 -6.72 -31.67
CA ILE A 118 -37.97 -8.07 -31.36
C ILE A 118 -38.86 -7.90 -30.15
N ASN A 119 -40.15 -7.61 -30.37
CA ASN A 119 -41.09 -7.36 -29.28
C ASN A 119 -41.54 -8.68 -28.64
N ASP A 120 -41.73 -9.70 -29.46
CA ASP A 120 -41.97 -11.09 -29.07
C ASP A 120 -41.48 -12.01 -30.21
N GLY A 121 -41.15 -13.26 -29.93
CA GLY A 121 -40.63 -14.20 -30.92
C GLY A 121 -39.10 -14.17 -31.05
N ARG A 122 -38.57 -14.55 -32.22
CA ARG A 122 -37.13 -14.85 -32.36
C ARG A 122 -36.50 -14.32 -33.63
N PHE A 123 -35.26 -13.85 -33.53
CA PHE A 123 -34.37 -13.69 -34.68
C PHE A 123 -33.20 -14.67 -34.56
N HIS A 124 -33.12 -15.62 -35.50
CA HIS A 124 -32.01 -16.56 -35.62
C HIS A 124 -31.08 -16.13 -36.75
N VAL A 125 -29.85 -15.77 -36.39
CA VAL A 125 -28.80 -15.48 -37.38
C VAL A 125 -27.94 -16.73 -37.54
N THR A 126 -27.55 -17.09 -38.77
CA THR A 126 -26.81 -18.34 -39.02
C THR A 126 -25.55 -18.09 -39.82
N ASP A 127 -24.50 -18.90 -39.59
CA ASP A 127 -23.21 -18.68 -40.24
C ASP A 127 -23.25 -18.97 -41.75
N SER A 128 -22.45 -18.20 -42.48
CA SER A 128 -22.02 -18.53 -43.82
C SER A 128 -20.92 -19.58 -43.77
N THR A 129 -20.96 -20.54 -44.68
CA THR A 129 -19.86 -21.48 -44.93
C THR A 129 -18.56 -20.81 -45.45
N GLY A 130 -18.47 -19.47 -45.44
CA GLY A 130 -17.44 -18.66 -46.12
C GLY A 130 -16.60 -17.73 -45.23
N GLY A 131 -16.65 -17.85 -43.90
CA GLY A 131 -15.73 -17.14 -42.98
C GLY A 131 -16.03 -15.64 -42.84
N GLY A 132 -16.73 -15.28 -41.75
CA GLY A 132 -16.82 -13.88 -41.30
C GLY A 132 -18.18 -13.21 -41.47
N THR A 133 -19.29 -13.95 -41.31
CA THR A 133 -20.58 -13.28 -41.12
C THR A 133 -20.61 -12.54 -39.79
N ASN A 134 -21.16 -11.32 -39.82
CA ASN A 134 -21.27 -10.47 -38.66
C ASN A 134 -22.67 -9.84 -38.63
N LEU A 135 -23.23 -9.68 -37.45
CA LEU A 135 -24.30 -8.73 -37.19
C LEU A 135 -23.63 -7.38 -36.91
N GLN A 136 -23.86 -6.43 -37.80
CA GLN A 136 -23.29 -5.10 -37.73
C GLN A 136 -24.37 -4.10 -37.39
N VAL A 137 -24.14 -3.26 -36.38
CA VAL A 137 -25.09 -2.25 -35.94
C VAL A 137 -24.41 -0.89 -36.01
N GLY A 138 -24.91 -0.05 -36.92
CA GLY A 138 -24.40 1.28 -37.25
C GLY A 138 -23.16 1.26 -38.13
N VAL A 139 -23.31 1.16 -39.46
CA VAL A 139 -22.25 0.66 -40.36
C VAL A 139 -21.62 1.70 -41.26
N GLU A 140 -22.35 2.64 -41.85
CA GLU A 140 -21.74 3.70 -42.68
C GLU A 140 -21.98 5.08 -42.08
N ALA A 141 -21.31 6.11 -42.59
CA ALA A 141 -21.46 7.49 -42.12
C ALA A 141 -22.95 7.92 -42.08
N GLY A 142 -23.43 8.33 -40.89
CA GLY A 142 -24.85 8.66 -40.65
C GLY A 142 -25.77 7.45 -40.45
N GLY A 143 -25.26 6.22 -40.57
CA GLY A 143 -25.92 4.96 -40.28
C GLY A 143 -25.90 4.64 -38.80
N ASN A 144 -26.87 5.15 -38.04
CA ASN A 144 -27.07 4.76 -36.65
C ASN A 144 -27.98 3.53 -36.59
N GLY A 145 -27.52 2.46 -35.96
CA GLY A 145 -28.29 1.23 -35.82
C GLY A 145 -28.87 1.07 -34.43
N THR A 146 -30.10 0.58 -34.32
CA THR A 146 -30.72 0.23 -33.04
C THR A 146 -31.35 -1.16 -33.10
N ILE A 147 -31.02 -2.00 -32.12
CA ILE A 147 -31.72 -3.27 -31.88
C ILE A 147 -32.39 -3.19 -30.50
N LYS A 148 -33.67 -3.55 -30.43
CA LYS A 148 -34.40 -3.73 -29.17
C LYS A 148 -34.86 -5.17 -29.07
N VAL A 149 -34.58 -5.80 -27.95
CA VAL A 149 -35.00 -7.17 -27.63
C VAL A 149 -35.90 -7.13 -26.41
N GLY A 150 -37.14 -7.52 -26.61
CA GLY A 150 -38.25 -7.37 -25.67
C GLY A 150 -38.88 -5.98 -25.71
N ASP A 151 -40.15 -5.92 -25.33
CA ASP A 151 -40.95 -4.69 -25.26
C ASP A 151 -41.44 -4.36 -23.84
N ASN A 152 -40.97 -5.12 -22.84
CA ASN A 152 -41.41 -5.13 -21.45
C ASN A 152 -42.81 -5.75 -21.24
N THR A 153 -43.29 -6.53 -22.19
CA THR A 153 -44.52 -7.32 -22.08
C THR A 153 -44.21 -8.79 -22.36
N GLY A 154 -45.03 -9.70 -21.84
CA GLY A 154 -44.79 -11.14 -22.00
C GLY A 154 -43.89 -11.77 -20.93
N ALA A 155 -43.53 -13.03 -21.16
CA ALA A 155 -42.70 -13.81 -20.25
C ALA A 155 -41.21 -13.57 -20.51
N ALA A 156 -40.37 -13.72 -19.48
CA ALA A 156 -38.91 -13.71 -19.65
C ALA A 156 -38.48 -14.69 -20.75
N GLY A 157 -37.74 -14.19 -21.76
CA GLY A 157 -37.29 -14.95 -22.91
C GLY A 157 -38.31 -15.15 -24.03
N SER A 158 -39.42 -14.42 -24.01
CA SER A 158 -40.39 -14.43 -25.12
C SER A 158 -39.82 -13.74 -26.37
N ALA A 159 -39.02 -12.69 -26.20
CA ALA A 159 -38.21 -12.08 -27.26
C ALA A 159 -36.76 -12.55 -27.24
N VAL A 160 -36.25 -13.10 -28.34
CA VAL A 160 -34.87 -13.64 -28.41
C VAL A 160 -34.13 -13.18 -29.65
N LEU A 161 -32.94 -12.58 -29.45
CA LEU A 161 -31.91 -12.47 -30.48
C LEU A 161 -30.90 -13.60 -30.28
N ASN A 162 -30.92 -14.58 -31.19
CA ASN A 162 -30.08 -15.78 -31.09
C ASN A 162 -28.97 -15.77 -32.15
N LEU A 163 -27.72 -15.66 -31.68
CA LEU A 163 -26.52 -15.73 -32.52
C LEU A 163 -25.85 -17.11 -32.51
N ARG A 164 -26.36 -18.03 -31.69
CA ARG A 164 -25.77 -19.35 -31.40
C ARG A 164 -26.40 -20.48 -32.21
N ASP A 165 -27.73 -20.49 -32.27
CA ASP A 165 -28.51 -21.61 -32.78
C ASP A 165 -29.31 -21.23 -34.03
N ARG A 166 -29.40 -22.18 -34.94
CA ARG A 166 -30.35 -22.17 -36.07
C ARG A 166 -31.78 -22.35 -35.55
N VAL A 167 -32.77 -22.13 -36.41
CA VAL A 167 -34.20 -22.28 -36.06
C VAL A 167 -34.55 -23.72 -35.62
N ASP A 168 -33.84 -24.71 -36.15
CA ASP A 168 -33.98 -26.12 -35.75
C ASP A 168 -33.21 -26.48 -34.45
N LEU A 169 -32.67 -25.46 -33.77
CA LEU A 169 -31.86 -25.55 -32.55
C LEU A 169 -30.52 -26.28 -32.74
N SER A 170 -30.10 -26.53 -33.98
CA SER A 170 -28.73 -26.96 -34.27
C SER A 170 -27.77 -25.77 -34.15
N ALA A 171 -26.50 -26.04 -33.83
CA ALA A 171 -25.49 -24.98 -33.78
C ALA A 171 -25.30 -24.29 -35.14
N ASN A 172 -24.88 -23.03 -35.09
CA ASN A 172 -24.61 -22.24 -36.28
C ASN A 172 -23.45 -22.73 -37.16
N GLY A 173 -22.67 -23.74 -36.75
CA GLY A 173 -21.67 -24.40 -37.60
C GLY A 173 -20.36 -23.63 -37.77
N GLY A 174 -20.35 -22.32 -37.51
CA GLY A 174 -19.15 -21.50 -37.38
C GLY A 174 -19.41 -20.22 -36.58
N ALA A 175 -18.36 -19.40 -36.42
CA ALA A 175 -18.36 -18.31 -35.44
C ALA A 175 -19.05 -17.04 -35.97
N PHE A 176 -20.01 -16.55 -35.21
CA PHE A 176 -20.79 -15.36 -35.51
C PHE A 176 -20.49 -14.22 -34.52
N SER A 177 -20.16 -13.02 -35.03
CA SER A 177 -19.85 -11.86 -34.17
C SER A 177 -20.89 -10.75 -34.27
N LEU A 178 -21.18 -10.11 -33.15
CA LEU A 178 -21.95 -8.87 -33.05
C LEU A 178 -20.99 -7.70 -32.94
N ASN A 179 -21.09 -6.73 -33.85
CA ASN A 179 -20.24 -5.55 -33.87
C ASN A 179 -21.09 -4.27 -33.84
N LEU A 180 -20.93 -3.47 -32.79
CA LEU A 180 -21.55 -2.15 -32.67
C LEU A 180 -20.55 -1.08 -33.09
N ALA A 181 -20.94 -0.25 -34.06
CA ALA A 181 -20.09 0.71 -34.76
C ALA A 181 -18.84 0.08 -35.41
N PRO A 182 -18.99 -0.80 -36.41
CA PRO A 182 -17.88 -1.37 -37.20
C PRO A 182 -17.16 -0.37 -38.11
N SER A 183 -17.61 0.89 -38.19
CA SER A 183 -17.01 1.94 -39.00
C SER A 183 -16.83 3.22 -38.21
N ALA A 184 -16.03 4.14 -38.75
CA ALA A 184 -15.77 5.40 -38.10
C ALA A 184 -17.03 6.29 -38.02
N ASP A 185 -17.13 7.06 -36.94
CA ASP A 185 -18.20 8.06 -36.71
C ASP A 185 -19.64 7.51 -36.69
N THR A 186 -19.81 6.20 -36.45
CA THR A 186 -21.13 5.57 -36.29
C THR A 186 -21.43 5.18 -34.85
N VAL A 187 -22.69 4.83 -34.59
CA VAL A 187 -23.17 4.30 -33.30
C VAL A 187 -24.05 3.08 -33.52
N GLY A 188 -23.76 2.02 -32.79
CA GLY A 188 -24.66 0.90 -32.59
C GLY A 188 -25.24 0.89 -31.18
N VAL A 189 -26.55 0.73 -31.08
CA VAL A 189 -27.25 0.56 -29.80
C VAL A 189 -27.99 -0.77 -29.79
N VAL A 190 -27.79 -1.55 -28.72
CA VAL A 190 -28.60 -2.72 -28.40
C VAL A 190 -29.22 -2.50 -27.04
N THR A 191 -30.53 -2.73 -26.91
CA THR A 191 -31.24 -2.69 -25.62
C THR A 191 -31.99 -3.98 -25.41
N ILE A 192 -31.82 -4.59 -24.25
CA ILE A 192 -32.50 -5.80 -23.81
C ILE A 192 -33.43 -5.42 -22.65
N ASN A 193 -34.73 -5.64 -22.85
CA ASN A 193 -35.80 -5.33 -21.90
C ASN A 193 -36.19 -6.58 -21.09
N SER A 194 -37.14 -6.45 -20.17
CA SER A 194 -37.42 -7.45 -19.12
C SER A 194 -37.77 -8.85 -19.62
N ASP A 195 -38.29 -8.96 -20.82
CA ASP A 195 -38.73 -10.17 -21.50
C ASP A 195 -37.72 -10.65 -22.57
N GLY A 196 -36.65 -9.89 -22.79
CA GLY A 196 -35.67 -10.09 -23.85
C GLY A 196 -34.44 -10.92 -23.44
N ILE A 197 -33.96 -11.72 -24.39
CA ILE A 197 -32.69 -12.47 -24.27
C ILE A 197 -31.81 -12.23 -25.51
N LEU A 198 -30.54 -11.88 -25.28
CA LEU A 198 -29.48 -12.00 -26.27
C LEU A 198 -28.63 -13.23 -25.99
N GLU A 199 -28.64 -14.20 -26.89
CA GLU A 199 -27.72 -15.35 -26.88
C GLU A 199 -26.52 -15.04 -27.78
N GLY A 200 -25.36 -14.86 -27.18
CA GLY A 200 -24.09 -14.77 -27.88
C GLY A 200 -23.63 -16.12 -28.40
N ASP A 201 -22.87 -16.11 -29.49
CA ASP A 201 -22.28 -17.31 -30.06
C ASP A 201 -21.10 -17.83 -29.22
N GLN A 202 -20.74 -19.10 -29.40
CA GLN A 202 -19.83 -19.85 -28.54
C GLN A 202 -18.46 -20.16 -29.16
N LYS A 203 -17.41 -20.09 -28.33
CA LYS A 203 -16.02 -20.38 -28.75
C LYS A 203 -15.77 -21.87 -28.96
N THR A 204 -16.41 -22.72 -28.16
CA THR A 204 -16.27 -24.17 -28.22
C THR A 204 -17.62 -24.84 -28.40
N TRP A 205 -17.67 -25.85 -29.28
CA TRP A 205 -18.88 -26.65 -29.48
C TRP A 205 -18.59 -28.11 -29.15
N ASN A 206 -19.33 -28.69 -28.21
CA ASN A 206 -19.13 -30.07 -27.75
C ASN A 206 -17.66 -30.40 -27.41
N GLY A 207 -16.95 -29.46 -26.78
CA GLY A 207 -15.54 -29.62 -26.42
C GLY A 207 -14.54 -29.48 -27.59
N THR A 208 -15.01 -29.25 -28.81
CA THR A 208 -14.14 -28.97 -29.98
C THR A 208 -14.02 -27.47 -30.18
N ALA A 209 -12.78 -26.98 -30.32
CA ALA A 209 -12.53 -25.57 -30.64
C ALA A 209 -13.10 -25.24 -32.03
N VAL A 210 -13.90 -24.17 -32.12
CA VAL A 210 -14.35 -23.62 -33.40
C VAL A 210 -13.20 -22.79 -33.98
N ALA A 211 -12.98 -22.84 -35.30
CA ALA A 211 -11.79 -22.27 -35.96
C ALA A 211 -11.68 -20.73 -35.85
N LEU A 212 -12.75 -20.04 -35.43
CA LEU A 212 -12.82 -18.60 -35.25
C LEU A 212 -13.41 -18.30 -33.87
N ASN A 213 -12.90 -17.27 -33.19
CA ASN A 213 -13.47 -16.82 -31.91
C ASN A 213 -14.65 -15.89 -32.20
N PRO A 214 -15.88 -16.15 -31.70
CA PRO A 214 -16.96 -15.18 -31.79
C PRO A 214 -16.69 -14.01 -30.84
N HIS A 215 -17.03 -12.80 -31.29
CA HIS A 215 -16.90 -11.57 -30.50
C HIS A 215 -18.24 -10.83 -30.41
N VAL A 216 -18.49 -10.23 -29.24
CA VAL A 216 -19.41 -9.10 -29.10
C VAL A 216 -18.56 -7.86 -28.88
N ARG A 217 -18.50 -6.98 -29.87
CA ARG A 217 -17.73 -5.73 -29.83
C ARG A 217 -18.65 -4.53 -29.65
N ILE A 218 -18.46 -3.79 -28.58
CA ILE A 218 -19.21 -2.58 -28.24
C ILE A 218 -18.28 -1.38 -28.47
N GLY A 219 -18.52 -0.63 -29.55
CA GLY A 219 -17.60 0.38 -30.01
C GLY A 219 -16.41 -0.28 -30.69
N GLN A 220 -16.63 -0.82 -31.89
CA GLN A 220 -15.60 -1.52 -32.63
C GLN A 220 -14.59 -0.56 -33.23
N SER A 221 -15.02 0.53 -33.87
CA SER A 221 -14.15 1.45 -34.61
C SER A 221 -14.14 2.86 -34.03
N THR A 222 -13.19 3.67 -34.49
CA THR A 222 -12.96 5.03 -34.01
C THR A 222 -14.21 5.90 -34.16
N SER A 223 -14.77 6.37 -33.04
CA SER A 223 -15.96 7.21 -33.07
C SER A 223 -15.93 8.18 -31.89
N PRO A 224 -16.26 9.48 -32.10
CA PRO A 224 -16.43 10.40 -30.98
C PRO A 224 -17.65 10.03 -30.13
N LEU A 225 -18.60 9.29 -30.72
CA LEU A 225 -19.84 8.82 -30.12
C LEU A 225 -19.64 7.45 -29.44
N GLN A 226 -20.44 7.17 -28.43
CA GLN A 226 -20.37 5.92 -27.66
C GLN A 226 -21.41 4.92 -28.16
N SER A 227 -20.97 3.72 -28.52
CA SER A 227 -21.87 2.58 -28.77
C SER A 227 -22.26 1.92 -27.46
N VAL A 228 -23.49 1.41 -27.39
CA VAL A 228 -24.11 0.97 -26.12
C VAL A 228 -24.75 -0.40 -26.29
N LEU A 229 -24.45 -1.31 -25.36
CA LEU A 229 -25.28 -2.48 -25.07
C LEU A 229 -25.88 -2.28 -23.67
N LYS A 230 -27.19 -2.12 -23.59
CA LYS A 230 -27.90 -1.95 -22.32
C LYS A 230 -28.78 -3.16 -22.03
N VAL A 231 -28.69 -3.67 -20.79
CA VAL A 231 -29.58 -4.68 -20.23
C VAL A 231 -30.37 -4.04 -19.11
N ASN A 232 -31.66 -3.85 -19.33
CA ASN A 232 -32.59 -3.29 -18.35
C ASN A 232 -33.08 -4.39 -17.40
N ALA A 233 -33.79 -3.98 -16.34
CA ALA A 233 -34.41 -4.86 -15.35
C ALA A 233 -35.12 -6.05 -16.01
N GLY A 234 -34.80 -7.27 -15.56
CA GLY A 234 -35.33 -8.54 -16.08
C GLY A 234 -34.68 -9.06 -17.38
N GLY A 235 -33.99 -8.21 -18.15
CA GLY A 235 -33.35 -8.62 -19.40
C GLY A 235 -32.10 -9.45 -19.19
N GLN A 236 -31.73 -10.26 -20.19
CA GLN A 236 -30.59 -11.17 -20.07
C GLN A 236 -29.67 -11.15 -21.30
N PHE A 237 -28.36 -11.10 -21.05
CA PHE A 237 -27.31 -11.30 -22.04
C PHE A 237 -26.45 -12.52 -21.69
N ASN A 238 -26.54 -13.57 -22.51
CA ASN A 238 -25.76 -14.80 -22.36
C ASN A 238 -24.55 -14.76 -23.30
N ALA A 239 -23.40 -14.35 -22.79
CA ALA A 239 -22.16 -14.26 -23.54
C ALA A 239 -21.38 -15.59 -23.52
N ARG A 240 -21.17 -16.16 -24.71
CA ARG A 240 -20.43 -17.43 -24.89
C ARG A 240 -19.14 -17.27 -25.71
N GLY A 241 -18.77 -16.03 -26.00
CA GLY A 241 -17.58 -15.66 -26.75
C GLY A 241 -16.85 -14.49 -26.09
N ASN A 242 -15.90 -13.90 -26.80
CA ASN A 242 -15.20 -12.71 -26.30
C ASN A 242 -16.16 -11.53 -26.26
N VAL A 243 -16.07 -10.71 -25.21
CA VAL A 243 -16.79 -9.43 -25.11
C VAL A 243 -15.77 -8.31 -25.00
N GLU A 244 -15.76 -7.40 -25.97
CA GLU A 244 -14.81 -6.29 -26.06
C GLU A 244 -15.56 -4.96 -26.05
N ILE A 245 -15.26 -4.11 -25.07
CA ILE A 245 -15.84 -2.77 -24.94
C ILE A 245 -14.75 -1.75 -25.24
N GLY A 246 -14.95 -0.88 -26.23
CA GLY A 246 -13.88 -0.03 -26.76
C GLY A 246 -12.79 -0.86 -27.43
N ALA A 247 -13.15 -1.58 -28.49
CA ALA A 247 -12.32 -2.61 -29.10
C ALA A 247 -11.10 -2.04 -29.83
N GLN A 248 -11.26 -0.99 -30.64
CA GLN A 248 -10.16 -0.38 -31.39
C GLN A 248 -9.76 1.00 -30.86
N GLY A 249 -8.59 1.48 -31.28
CA GLY A 249 -8.07 2.81 -30.94
C GLY A 249 -9.08 3.92 -31.27
N GLY A 250 -9.34 4.78 -30.29
CA GLY A 250 -10.31 5.88 -30.40
C GLY A 250 -11.79 5.45 -30.45
N ALA A 251 -12.09 4.16 -30.34
CA ALA A 251 -13.47 3.68 -30.19
C ALA A 251 -13.98 3.90 -28.76
N LYS A 252 -15.30 4.09 -28.62
CA LYS A 252 -15.98 4.23 -27.32
C LYS A 252 -17.12 3.24 -27.18
N GLY A 253 -17.09 2.44 -26.12
CA GLY A 253 -18.14 1.47 -25.81
C GLY A 253 -18.67 1.60 -24.39
N LEU A 254 -19.94 1.25 -24.20
CA LEU A 254 -20.59 1.10 -22.90
C LEU A 254 -21.39 -0.20 -22.85
N LEU A 255 -21.11 -1.02 -21.83
CA LEU A 255 -22.00 -2.10 -21.39
C LEU A 255 -22.68 -1.66 -20.09
N HIS A 256 -24.01 -1.59 -20.08
CA HIS A 256 -24.76 -1.12 -18.91
C HIS A 256 -25.77 -2.17 -18.48
N LEU A 257 -25.58 -2.74 -17.28
CA LEU A 257 -26.53 -3.62 -16.62
C LEU A 257 -27.24 -2.82 -15.52
N ASP A 258 -28.56 -2.67 -15.66
CA ASP A 258 -29.33 -1.70 -14.89
C ASP A 258 -30.68 -2.28 -14.45
N GLY A 259 -30.79 -2.57 -13.15
CA GLY A 259 -32.05 -2.94 -12.52
C GLY A 259 -32.13 -4.39 -12.04
N VAL A 260 -33.14 -4.66 -11.21
CA VAL A 260 -33.36 -5.97 -10.61
C VAL A 260 -33.50 -7.03 -11.70
N ALA A 261 -32.79 -8.15 -11.53
CA ALA A 261 -32.76 -9.28 -12.47
C ALA A 261 -32.19 -8.95 -13.87
N ALA A 262 -31.71 -7.74 -14.13
CA ALA A 262 -30.86 -7.48 -15.29
C ALA A 262 -29.58 -8.31 -15.13
N ARG A 263 -29.27 -9.17 -16.12
CA ARG A 263 -28.21 -10.16 -15.97
C ARG A 263 -27.34 -10.28 -17.19
N MET A 264 -26.04 -10.38 -16.97
CA MET A 264 -25.10 -10.92 -17.94
C MET A 264 -24.43 -12.17 -17.38
N ASP A 265 -24.60 -13.28 -18.08
CA ASP A 265 -23.87 -14.52 -17.79
C ASP A 265 -22.80 -14.73 -18.85
N MET A 266 -21.58 -14.97 -18.41
CA MET A 266 -20.46 -15.21 -19.30
C MET A 266 -19.88 -16.60 -19.06
N SER A 267 -20.16 -17.55 -19.96
CA SER A 267 -19.73 -18.95 -19.78
C SER A 267 -18.36 -19.30 -20.38
N GLU A 268 -17.95 -18.52 -21.39
CA GLU A 268 -16.79 -18.76 -22.24
C GLU A 268 -16.17 -17.42 -22.69
N GLY A 269 -14.99 -17.45 -23.31
CA GLY A 269 -14.33 -16.26 -23.89
C GLY A 269 -13.72 -15.29 -22.86
N GLU A 270 -13.09 -14.22 -23.33
CA GLU A 270 -12.50 -13.16 -22.49
C GLU A 270 -13.45 -11.95 -22.38
N LEU A 271 -13.55 -11.33 -21.19
CA LEU A 271 -14.13 -10.00 -21.04
C LEU A 271 -13.01 -8.96 -21.09
N THR A 272 -13.12 -7.98 -21.98
CA THR A 272 -12.18 -6.85 -22.07
C THR A 272 -12.93 -5.53 -22.07
N VAL A 273 -12.68 -4.70 -21.06
CA VAL A 273 -13.18 -3.33 -20.94
C VAL A 273 -12.02 -2.38 -21.26
N GLY A 274 -12.04 -1.73 -22.41
CA GLY A 274 -10.94 -0.93 -22.95
C GLY A 274 -9.83 -1.82 -23.53
N PHE A 275 -10.03 -2.36 -24.74
CA PHE A 275 -9.01 -3.20 -25.39
C PHE A 275 -7.84 -2.35 -25.89
N THR A 276 -8.10 -1.51 -26.88
CA THR A 276 -7.20 -0.41 -27.32
C THR A 276 -7.90 0.95 -27.33
N GLY A 277 -9.24 0.96 -27.22
CA GLY A 277 -10.07 2.16 -27.11
C GLY A 277 -10.51 2.45 -25.68
N THR A 278 -11.59 3.23 -25.54
CA THR A 278 -12.21 3.56 -24.25
C THR A 278 -13.44 2.69 -24.02
N GLY A 279 -13.38 1.81 -23.04
CA GLY A 279 -14.51 0.95 -22.65
C GLY A 279 -15.02 1.29 -21.26
N ALA A 280 -16.33 1.29 -21.10
CA ALA A 280 -16.99 1.42 -19.82
C ALA A 280 -17.97 0.26 -19.58
N MET A 281 -17.99 -0.25 -18.35
CA MET A 281 -19.01 -1.19 -17.88
C MET A 281 -19.63 -0.65 -16.59
N THR A 282 -20.95 -0.67 -16.50
CA THR A 282 -21.68 -0.28 -15.28
C THR A 282 -22.61 -1.41 -14.88
N VAL A 283 -22.55 -1.82 -13.61
CA VAL A 283 -23.44 -2.82 -13.00
C VAL A 283 -24.10 -2.19 -11.79
N GLU A 284 -25.39 -1.91 -11.89
CA GLU A 284 -26.09 -1.16 -10.84
C GLU A 284 -27.54 -1.56 -10.64
N ASN A 285 -28.15 -1.04 -9.58
CA ASN A 285 -29.56 -1.21 -9.25
C ASN A 285 -29.96 -2.70 -9.12
N SER A 286 -29.12 -3.49 -8.46
CA SER A 286 -29.28 -4.95 -8.29
C SER A 286 -29.14 -5.78 -9.57
N ALA A 287 -28.50 -5.24 -10.61
CA ALA A 287 -28.06 -6.02 -11.76
C ALA A 287 -26.89 -6.93 -11.41
N VAL A 288 -26.72 -8.02 -12.18
CA VAL A 288 -25.68 -9.03 -11.93
C VAL A 288 -24.87 -9.29 -13.19
N PHE A 289 -23.55 -9.14 -13.09
CA PHE A 289 -22.60 -9.80 -13.97
C PHE A 289 -22.08 -11.07 -13.28
N SER A 290 -22.16 -12.22 -13.94
CA SER A 290 -21.59 -13.47 -13.44
C SER A 290 -20.67 -14.10 -14.49
N ARG A 291 -19.45 -14.41 -14.04
CA ARG A 291 -18.48 -15.19 -14.79
C ARG A 291 -18.41 -16.60 -14.21
N SER A 292 -18.95 -17.56 -14.95
CA SER A 292 -18.84 -19.00 -14.68
C SER A 292 -18.08 -19.66 -15.83
N ASN A 293 -16.85 -20.16 -15.69
CA ASN A 293 -16.21 -20.83 -16.84
C ASN A 293 -16.59 -22.32 -16.87
N THR A 294 -17.33 -22.74 -17.89
CA THR A 294 -17.76 -24.14 -18.06
C THR A 294 -16.85 -24.96 -18.96
N VAL A 295 -15.77 -24.36 -19.49
CA VAL A 295 -14.87 -24.98 -20.48
C VAL A 295 -13.44 -25.04 -19.95
N GLU A 296 -12.66 -26.02 -20.41
CA GLU A 296 -11.30 -26.37 -19.91
C GLU A 296 -10.23 -25.27 -20.08
N ALA A 297 -10.48 -24.25 -20.91
CA ALA A 297 -9.49 -23.20 -21.17
C ALA A 297 -9.70 -21.98 -20.24
N ARG A 298 -8.70 -21.72 -19.40
CA ARG A 298 -8.63 -20.50 -18.58
C ARG A 298 -8.63 -19.25 -19.45
N THR A 299 -9.47 -18.27 -19.10
CA THR A 299 -9.59 -16.98 -19.79
C THR A 299 -9.71 -15.86 -18.77
N ASP A 300 -8.92 -14.81 -18.96
CA ASP A 300 -8.79 -13.69 -18.03
C ASP A 300 -9.83 -12.60 -18.32
N LEU A 301 -10.02 -11.70 -17.35
CA LEU A 301 -10.83 -10.50 -17.45
C LEU A 301 -9.91 -9.28 -17.42
N TYR A 302 -10.08 -8.36 -18.37
CA TYR A 302 -9.22 -7.19 -18.52
C TYR A 302 -10.01 -5.90 -18.38
N VAL A 303 -9.47 -4.95 -17.63
CA VAL A 303 -9.91 -3.55 -17.57
C VAL A 303 -8.70 -2.70 -17.93
N GLY A 304 -8.64 -2.15 -19.15
CA GLY A 304 -7.45 -1.52 -19.71
C GLY A 304 -6.40 -2.55 -20.14
N ARG A 305 -6.61 -3.19 -21.30
CA ARG A 305 -5.76 -4.32 -21.75
C ARG A 305 -4.46 -3.88 -22.41
N ASN A 306 -4.51 -3.25 -23.57
CA ASN A 306 -3.31 -2.84 -24.32
C ASN A 306 -2.87 -1.42 -23.94
N GLY A 307 -1.67 -1.01 -24.35
CA GLY A 307 -1.05 0.27 -23.94
C GLY A 307 -1.88 1.55 -24.14
N THR A 308 -2.84 1.59 -25.07
CA THR A 308 -3.77 2.73 -25.25
C THR A 308 -5.18 2.47 -24.72
N GLY A 309 -5.44 1.24 -24.26
CA GLY A 309 -6.74 0.81 -23.75
C GLY A 309 -7.06 1.47 -22.42
N ASN A 310 -8.20 2.14 -22.38
CA ASN A 310 -8.73 2.79 -21.18
C ASN A 310 -10.02 2.09 -20.77
N GLY A 311 -9.96 1.31 -19.68
CA GLY A 311 -11.09 0.57 -19.15
C GLY A 311 -11.63 1.18 -17.87
N THR A 312 -12.95 1.23 -17.74
CA THR A 312 -13.61 1.57 -16.46
C THR A 312 -14.75 0.61 -16.17
N VAL A 313 -14.74 0.00 -14.98
CA VAL A 313 -15.85 -0.78 -14.45
C VAL A 313 -16.39 -0.09 -13.21
N THR A 314 -17.69 0.11 -13.12
CA THR A 314 -18.37 0.68 -11.95
C THR A 314 -19.44 -0.27 -11.44
N ILE A 315 -19.43 -0.56 -10.15
CA ILE A 315 -20.38 -1.42 -9.46
C ILE A 315 -21.02 -0.60 -8.34
N ALA A 316 -22.34 -0.42 -8.37
CA ALA A 316 -23.03 0.51 -7.47
C ALA A 316 -24.45 0.02 -7.11
N SER A 317 -25.07 0.60 -6.07
CA SER A 317 -26.52 0.51 -5.85
C SER A 317 -27.07 -0.93 -5.84
N GLY A 318 -26.40 -1.85 -5.16
CA GLY A 318 -26.78 -3.27 -5.09
C GLY A 318 -26.31 -4.11 -6.28
N GLY A 319 -25.66 -3.52 -7.29
CA GLY A 319 -25.08 -4.26 -8.42
C GLY A 319 -23.96 -5.20 -7.98
N GLU A 320 -23.81 -6.31 -8.72
CA GLU A 320 -22.90 -7.39 -8.34
C GLU A 320 -22.03 -7.83 -9.52
N PHE A 321 -20.71 -7.82 -9.33
CA PHE A 321 -19.75 -8.39 -10.26
C PHE A 321 -19.15 -9.65 -9.65
N ARG A 322 -19.56 -10.81 -10.15
CA ARG A 322 -19.18 -12.11 -9.61
C ARG A 322 -18.23 -12.86 -10.54
N ARG A 323 -17.11 -13.30 -9.98
CA ARG A 323 -16.28 -14.37 -10.53
C ARG A 323 -16.52 -15.60 -9.66
N GLU A 324 -17.24 -16.57 -10.23
CA GLU A 324 -17.67 -17.78 -9.53
C GLU A 324 -16.47 -18.67 -9.16
N SER A 325 -16.74 -19.80 -8.50
CA SER A 325 -15.69 -20.77 -8.15
C SER A 325 -15.16 -21.54 -9.35
N GLY A 326 -13.84 -21.83 -9.34
CA GLY A 326 -13.19 -22.76 -10.27
C GLY A 326 -11.98 -22.17 -10.98
N ASP A 327 -10.92 -22.98 -11.10
CA ASP A 327 -9.60 -22.55 -11.60
C ASP A 327 -9.60 -22.10 -13.06
N ASN A 328 -10.64 -22.43 -13.83
CA ASN A 328 -10.79 -22.01 -15.22
C ASN A 328 -11.28 -20.55 -15.34
N ILE A 329 -11.76 -19.93 -14.25
CA ILE A 329 -12.10 -18.50 -14.25
C ILE A 329 -10.79 -17.74 -14.04
N GLY A 330 -10.22 -17.17 -15.10
CA GLY A 330 -8.88 -16.57 -15.10
C GLY A 330 -8.74 -15.33 -14.21
N ASP A 331 -7.57 -14.74 -14.24
CA ASP A 331 -7.21 -13.57 -13.44
C ASP A 331 -8.10 -12.37 -13.79
N LEU A 332 -8.34 -11.48 -12.82
CA LEU A 332 -8.73 -10.10 -13.12
C LEU A 332 -7.46 -9.26 -13.28
N ARG A 333 -7.38 -8.50 -14.37
CA ARG A 333 -6.26 -7.60 -14.65
C ARG A 333 -6.80 -6.19 -14.86
N VAL A 334 -6.56 -5.32 -13.89
CA VAL A 334 -6.88 -3.89 -13.95
C VAL A 334 -5.60 -3.14 -14.30
N GLY A 335 -5.55 -2.55 -15.49
CA GLY A 335 -4.33 -1.97 -16.07
C GLY A 335 -3.30 -3.05 -16.38
N TYR A 336 -3.54 -3.85 -17.43
CA TYR A 336 -2.60 -4.89 -17.87
C TYR A 336 -1.36 -4.24 -18.52
N ASP A 337 -1.51 -3.72 -19.74
CA ASP A 337 -0.60 -2.75 -20.37
C ASP A 337 -1.22 -1.34 -20.43
N GLY A 338 -2.55 -1.24 -20.35
CA GLY A 338 -3.30 0.02 -20.44
C GLY A 338 -3.62 0.66 -19.10
N THR A 339 -4.60 1.57 -19.12
CA THR A 339 -5.16 2.18 -17.91
C THR A 339 -6.49 1.52 -17.55
N GLY A 340 -6.57 0.93 -16.37
CA GLY A 340 -7.77 0.29 -15.85
C GLY A 340 -8.24 0.93 -14.55
N VAL A 341 -9.55 1.12 -14.42
CA VAL A 341 -10.20 1.59 -13.20
C VAL A 341 -11.38 0.68 -12.84
N LEU A 342 -11.40 0.18 -11.61
CA LEU A 342 -12.54 -0.53 -11.03
C LEU A 342 -13.06 0.25 -9.82
N ASN A 343 -14.31 0.70 -9.88
CA ASN A 343 -14.99 1.41 -8.81
C ASN A 343 -16.04 0.51 -8.17
N VAL A 344 -15.93 0.33 -6.85
CA VAL A 344 -16.91 -0.36 -6.02
C VAL A 344 -17.55 0.66 -5.10
N GLU A 345 -18.65 1.25 -5.59
CA GLU A 345 -19.39 2.31 -4.94
C GLU A 345 -20.33 1.77 -3.85
N ALA A 346 -20.96 2.67 -3.10
CA ALA A 346 -21.90 2.31 -2.05
C ALA A 346 -22.96 1.30 -2.53
N GLY A 347 -23.11 0.20 -1.77
CA GLY A 347 -24.01 -0.90 -2.09
C GLY A 347 -23.55 -1.82 -3.22
N GLY A 348 -22.46 -1.53 -3.94
CA GLY A 348 -21.90 -2.43 -4.94
C GLY A 348 -21.11 -3.58 -4.32
N LEU A 349 -21.10 -4.73 -5.00
CA LEU A 349 -20.34 -5.92 -4.63
C LEU A 349 -19.42 -6.37 -5.76
N TYR A 350 -18.11 -6.35 -5.51
CA TYR A 350 -17.14 -7.14 -6.27
C TYR A 350 -16.81 -8.41 -5.49
N HIS A 351 -16.98 -9.57 -6.13
CA HIS A 351 -16.74 -10.87 -5.53
C HIS A 351 -15.89 -11.76 -6.42
N ASN A 352 -14.74 -12.21 -5.90
CA ASN A 352 -13.87 -13.21 -6.53
C ASN A 352 -13.81 -14.50 -5.71
N ASN A 353 -14.29 -15.60 -6.30
CA ASN A 353 -14.25 -16.94 -5.75
C ASN A 353 -13.41 -17.93 -6.61
N SER A 354 -12.68 -17.43 -7.61
CA SER A 354 -12.14 -18.23 -8.73
C SER A 354 -10.82 -18.97 -8.50
N GLY A 355 -10.16 -18.84 -7.35
CA GLY A 355 -8.81 -19.39 -7.16
C GLY A 355 -7.70 -18.60 -7.87
N ASN A 356 -8.03 -17.75 -8.85
CA ASN A 356 -7.11 -16.89 -9.59
C ASN A 356 -7.02 -15.45 -9.04
N TRP A 357 -5.92 -14.77 -9.35
CA TRP A 357 -5.50 -13.54 -8.68
C TRP A 357 -6.12 -12.29 -9.29
N ASP A 358 -6.07 -11.20 -8.52
CA ASP A 358 -6.44 -9.85 -8.97
C ASP A 358 -5.15 -9.03 -9.11
N TRP A 359 -4.90 -8.50 -10.31
CA TRP A 359 -3.69 -7.76 -10.64
C TRP A 359 -4.00 -6.31 -10.95
N LEU A 360 -3.28 -5.39 -10.33
CA LEU A 360 -3.35 -3.94 -10.57
C LEU A 360 -1.99 -3.48 -11.10
N GLY A 361 -1.93 -3.00 -12.34
CA GLY A 361 -0.68 -2.56 -12.97
C GLY A 361 0.31 -3.70 -13.19
N GLN A 362 -0.06 -4.69 -14.00
CA GLN A 362 0.72 -5.93 -14.10
C GLN A 362 1.98 -5.83 -14.96
N ASN A 363 1.90 -5.25 -16.15
CA ASN A 363 3.05 -5.07 -17.03
C ASN A 363 3.64 -3.68 -16.84
N THR A 364 4.85 -3.45 -17.36
CA THR A 364 5.63 -2.22 -17.14
C THR A 364 4.87 -0.92 -17.47
N SER A 365 3.99 -0.95 -18.48
CA SER A 365 3.17 0.22 -18.87
C SER A 365 1.79 0.26 -18.22
N GLY A 366 1.38 -0.84 -17.57
CA GLY A 366 0.07 -0.99 -16.95
C GLY A 366 -0.14 -0.03 -15.78
N ASN A 367 -1.29 0.63 -15.77
CA ASN A 367 -1.75 1.49 -14.69
C ASN A 367 -3.13 1.02 -14.21
N GLY A 368 -3.16 0.34 -13.06
CA GLY A 368 -4.37 -0.23 -12.48
C GLY A 368 -4.82 0.49 -11.23
N THR A 369 -6.09 0.90 -11.17
CA THR A 369 -6.68 1.52 -9.99
C THR A 369 -7.94 0.78 -9.55
N VAL A 370 -8.04 0.45 -8.26
CA VAL A 370 -9.28 -0.01 -7.61
C VAL A 370 -9.69 1.02 -6.56
N ASN A 371 -10.96 1.43 -6.58
CA ASN A 371 -11.57 2.32 -5.60
C ASN A 371 -12.69 1.59 -4.86
N VAL A 372 -12.65 1.57 -3.53
CA VAL A 372 -13.73 1.08 -2.67
C VAL A 372 -14.32 2.26 -1.89
N ASN A 373 -15.52 2.66 -2.32
CA ASN A 373 -16.22 3.88 -1.90
C ASN A 373 -17.53 3.53 -1.18
N GLY A 374 -17.44 2.68 -0.16
CA GLY A 374 -18.60 2.27 0.65
C GLY A 374 -19.26 0.95 0.21
N GLY A 375 -18.76 0.33 -0.87
CA GLY A 375 -19.17 -1.02 -1.29
C GLY A 375 -18.38 -2.14 -0.62
N VAL A 376 -18.50 -3.34 -1.19
CA VAL A 376 -17.81 -4.56 -0.73
C VAL A 376 -16.87 -5.07 -1.82
N TYR A 377 -15.59 -5.15 -1.50
CA TYR A 377 -14.58 -5.83 -2.34
C TYR A 377 -14.13 -7.11 -1.61
N GLU A 378 -14.51 -8.27 -2.14
CA GLU A 378 -14.25 -9.54 -1.47
C GLU A 378 -13.58 -10.56 -2.39
N ILE A 379 -12.52 -11.17 -1.88
CA ILE A 379 -11.91 -12.38 -2.43
C ILE A 379 -12.12 -13.49 -1.39
N THR A 380 -13.01 -14.44 -1.67
CA THR A 380 -13.31 -15.58 -0.78
C THR A 380 -12.42 -16.79 -1.05
N SER A 381 -11.84 -16.89 -2.24
CA SER A 381 -10.84 -17.91 -2.57
C SER A 381 -9.54 -17.68 -1.79
N GLY A 382 -8.61 -18.63 -1.89
CA GLY A 382 -7.24 -18.48 -1.38
C GLY A 382 -6.36 -17.50 -2.19
N SER A 383 -6.93 -16.77 -3.13
CA SER A 383 -6.23 -15.93 -4.12
C SER A 383 -5.82 -14.57 -3.57
N ASN A 384 -4.68 -14.06 -4.01
CA ASN A 384 -4.18 -12.76 -3.56
C ASN A 384 -4.57 -11.64 -4.52
N ILE A 385 -4.51 -10.42 -3.99
CA ILE A 385 -4.40 -9.21 -4.81
C ILE A 385 -2.92 -8.82 -4.95
N VAL A 386 -2.54 -8.36 -6.15
CA VAL A 386 -1.24 -7.77 -6.43
C VAL A 386 -1.40 -6.30 -6.82
N VAL A 387 -0.75 -5.40 -6.09
CA VAL A 387 -0.80 -3.95 -6.29
C VAL A 387 0.56 -3.46 -6.78
N GLY A 388 0.68 -3.22 -8.09
CA GLY A 388 1.95 -2.91 -8.75
C GLY A 388 2.73 -4.20 -9.01
N GLY A 389 2.40 -4.88 -10.12
CA GLY A 389 3.12 -6.04 -10.64
C GLY A 389 4.48 -5.61 -11.21
N ASN A 390 4.57 -5.32 -12.50
CA ASN A 390 5.70 -4.60 -13.09
C ASN A 390 5.36 -3.12 -13.38
N GLY A 391 4.08 -2.75 -13.34
CA GLY A 391 3.58 -1.41 -13.60
C GLY A 391 3.21 -0.67 -12.32
N THR A 392 2.25 0.26 -12.44
CA THR A 392 1.73 1.04 -11.33
C THR A 392 0.37 0.51 -10.90
N GLY A 393 0.25 0.04 -9.67
CA GLY A 393 -1.03 -0.38 -9.08
C GLY A 393 -1.42 0.55 -7.94
N THR A 394 -2.70 0.91 -7.87
CA THR A 394 -3.26 1.74 -6.82
C THR A 394 -4.54 1.14 -6.25
N PHE A 395 -4.61 0.94 -4.94
CA PHE A 395 -5.80 0.49 -4.23
C PHE A 395 -6.26 1.54 -3.22
N HIS A 396 -7.40 2.16 -3.46
CA HIS A 396 -8.01 3.13 -2.57
C HIS A 396 -9.16 2.51 -1.78
N HIS A 397 -8.96 2.28 -0.48
CA HIS A 397 -10.01 1.91 0.46
C HIS A 397 -10.50 3.16 1.20
N ASN A 398 -11.51 3.83 0.66
CA ASN A 398 -12.03 5.08 1.23
C ASN A 398 -13.05 4.80 2.34
N SER A 399 -13.93 3.82 2.13
CA SER A 399 -14.91 3.33 3.12
C SER A 399 -15.50 1.98 2.68
N GLY A 400 -16.36 1.36 3.50
CA GLY A 400 -16.99 0.07 3.20
C GLY A 400 -16.18 -1.10 3.74
N THR A 401 -16.18 -2.21 3.01
CA THR A 401 -15.52 -3.45 3.42
C THR A 401 -14.62 -3.98 2.33
N THR A 402 -13.38 -4.29 2.69
CA THR A 402 -12.45 -5.06 1.84
C THR A 402 -12.03 -6.32 2.60
N ASN A 403 -12.22 -7.49 1.99
CA ASN A 403 -11.90 -8.78 2.61
C ASN A 403 -11.12 -9.66 1.63
N LEU A 404 -9.81 -9.83 1.87
CA LEU A 404 -8.87 -10.44 0.94
C LEU A 404 -8.20 -11.68 1.55
N SER A 405 -7.78 -12.62 0.71
CA SER A 405 -6.91 -13.71 1.16
C SER A 405 -5.52 -13.20 1.55
N GLY A 406 -4.95 -12.28 0.78
CA GLY A 406 -3.61 -11.74 1.01
C GLY A 406 -3.32 -10.58 0.07
N VAL A 407 -2.33 -9.77 0.44
CA VAL A 407 -1.91 -8.56 -0.28
C VAL A 407 -0.43 -8.66 -0.60
N ARG A 408 -0.08 -8.41 -1.87
CA ARG A 408 1.30 -8.25 -2.34
C ARG A 408 1.41 -6.91 -3.06
N ALA A 409 2.31 -6.03 -2.65
CA ALA A 409 2.43 -4.71 -3.25
C ALA A 409 3.89 -4.41 -3.64
N GLY A 410 4.07 -3.76 -4.80
CA GLY A 410 5.39 -3.45 -5.34
C GLY A 410 6.18 -4.72 -5.62
N VAL A 411 5.60 -5.64 -6.40
CA VAL A 411 6.22 -6.91 -6.77
C VAL A 411 7.23 -6.66 -7.90
N THR A 412 8.17 -7.55 -8.18
CA THR A 412 9.13 -7.40 -9.30
C THR A 412 9.76 -6.00 -9.42
N ASN A 413 9.38 -5.21 -10.43
CA ASN A 413 9.81 -3.81 -10.61
C ASN A 413 8.64 -2.80 -10.47
N GLY A 414 7.48 -3.24 -10.01
CA GLY A 414 6.27 -2.44 -9.94
C GLY A 414 6.27 -1.46 -8.76
N THR A 415 5.36 -0.48 -8.87
CA THR A 415 5.06 0.49 -7.81
C THR A 415 3.64 0.26 -7.31
N GLY A 416 3.50 -0.03 -6.02
CA GLY A 416 2.21 -0.22 -5.36
C GLY A 416 1.86 0.94 -4.43
N LEU A 417 0.65 1.50 -4.57
CA LEU A 417 0.07 2.44 -3.61
C LEU A 417 -1.20 1.85 -3.01
N ILE A 418 -1.30 1.83 -1.69
CA ILE A 418 -2.53 1.48 -0.98
C ILE A 418 -2.89 2.63 -0.04
N THR A 419 -4.13 3.11 -0.09
CA THR A 419 -4.64 4.10 0.88
C THR A 419 -5.81 3.54 1.65
N ILE A 420 -5.85 3.78 2.96
CA ILE A 420 -6.93 3.35 3.86
C ILE A 420 -7.44 4.59 4.60
N GLY A 421 -8.67 5.01 4.30
CA GLY A 421 -9.30 6.22 4.84
C GLY A 421 -10.40 5.98 5.88
N GLY A 422 -11.12 4.86 5.79
CA GLY A 422 -12.26 4.51 6.63
C GLY A 422 -12.61 3.04 6.48
N GLY A 423 -13.74 2.59 7.05
CA GLY A 423 -14.21 1.20 6.88
C GLY A 423 -13.29 0.13 7.50
N THR A 424 -13.46 -1.11 7.05
CA THR A 424 -12.64 -2.26 7.45
C THR A 424 -11.93 -2.86 6.25
N PHE A 425 -10.60 -2.93 6.32
CA PHE A 425 -9.74 -3.63 5.39
C PHE A 425 -9.18 -4.89 6.06
N THR A 426 -9.46 -6.07 5.53
CA THR A 426 -8.98 -7.34 6.06
C THR A 426 -8.10 -8.06 5.06
N SER A 427 -6.89 -8.43 5.48
CA SER A 427 -6.04 -9.42 4.84
C SER A 427 -5.97 -10.65 5.74
N ARG A 428 -6.64 -11.74 5.33
CA ARG A 428 -6.71 -12.97 6.16
C ARG A 428 -5.35 -13.68 6.25
N GLY A 429 -4.54 -13.56 5.21
CA GLY A 429 -3.17 -14.04 5.12
C GLY A 429 -2.17 -12.88 5.12
N GLY A 430 -1.03 -13.08 4.45
CA GLY A 430 0.08 -12.14 4.46
C GLY A 430 -0.24 -10.78 3.81
N PHE A 431 0.31 -9.73 4.39
CA PHE A 431 0.25 -8.37 3.89
C PHE A 431 1.68 -7.87 3.63
N TYR A 432 2.11 -7.95 2.37
CA TYR A 432 3.52 -7.77 1.98
C TYR A 432 3.70 -6.52 1.13
N LEU A 433 4.65 -5.67 1.54
CA LEU A 433 5.04 -4.45 0.83
C LEU A 433 6.51 -4.56 0.37
N GLY A 434 6.79 -4.15 -0.87
CA GLY A 434 8.13 -4.18 -1.44
C GLY A 434 8.58 -5.62 -1.71
N GLY A 435 7.86 -6.30 -2.60
CA GLY A 435 8.07 -7.69 -3.00
C GLY A 435 6.89 -8.61 -2.65
N ASP A 436 7.02 -9.89 -3.00
CA ASP A 436 5.99 -10.91 -2.81
C ASP A 436 6.47 -12.15 -2.01
N SER A 437 7.77 -12.27 -1.82
CA SER A 437 8.48 -13.27 -1.02
C SER A 437 9.89 -12.75 -0.73
N THR A 438 10.66 -13.42 0.13
CA THR A 438 12.04 -13.01 0.42
C THR A 438 13.01 -13.20 -0.76
N THR A 439 12.59 -13.95 -1.79
CA THR A 439 13.36 -14.25 -2.99
C THR A 439 12.85 -13.51 -4.24
N SER A 440 11.94 -12.54 -4.07
CA SER A 440 11.44 -11.74 -5.19
C SER A 440 12.61 -11.05 -5.92
N ALA A 441 12.67 -11.22 -7.23
CA ALA A 441 13.59 -10.47 -8.08
C ALA A 441 13.11 -9.03 -8.30
N GLY A 442 13.99 -8.13 -8.74
CA GLY A 442 13.66 -6.75 -9.10
C GLY A 442 13.88 -5.74 -7.98
N THR A 443 13.31 -4.54 -8.13
CA THR A 443 13.47 -3.39 -7.21
C THR A 443 12.12 -2.72 -6.90
N GLY A 444 11.07 -3.53 -6.75
CA GLY A 444 9.71 -3.06 -6.52
C GLY A 444 9.58 -2.19 -5.27
N SER A 445 8.63 -1.26 -5.32
CA SER A 445 8.34 -0.32 -4.23
C SER A 445 6.88 -0.32 -3.87
N ALA A 446 6.56 -0.28 -2.58
CA ALA A 446 5.18 -0.16 -2.13
C ALA A 446 5.02 0.83 -0.97
N THR A 447 3.95 1.63 -1.05
CA THR A 447 3.57 2.58 0.01
C THR A 447 2.14 2.32 0.46
N VAL A 448 1.95 2.25 1.78
CA VAL A 448 0.63 2.29 2.42
C VAL A 448 0.48 3.62 3.15
N ASN A 449 -0.63 4.32 2.90
CA ASN A 449 -1.03 5.51 3.66
C ASN A 449 -2.38 5.24 4.34
N GLN A 450 -2.35 5.00 5.66
CA GLN A 450 -3.55 4.84 6.47
C GLN A 450 -3.81 6.14 7.24
N THR A 451 -4.96 6.75 6.99
CA THR A 451 -5.40 8.00 7.64
C THR A 451 -6.60 7.80 8.57
N GLY A 452 -7.26 6.64 8.47
CA GLY A 452 -8.39 6.23 9.30
C GLY A 452 -8.72 4.75 9.10
N GLY A 453 -9.92 4.34 9.48
CA GLY A 453 -10.38 2.95 9.35
C GLY A 453 -9.59 1.93 10.18
N GLU A 454 -9.91 0.66 9.97
CA GLU A 454 -9.25 -0.49 10.61
C GLU A 454 -8.63 -1.41 9.55
N LEU A 455 -7.32 -1.67 9.67
CA LEU A 455 -6.64 -2.76 8.97
C LEU A 455 -6.52 -3.97 9.89
N ARG A 456 -7.04 -5.12 9.44
CA ARG A 456 -6.88 -6.43 10.11
C ARG A 456 -5.96 -7.33 9.30
N VAL A 457 -4.90 -7.85 9.93
CA VAL A 457 -3.95 -8.77 9.29
C VAL A 457 -3.88 -10.08 10.06
N GLY A 458 -4.29 -11.18 9.41
CA GLY A 458 -4.29 -12.53 9.97
C GLY A 458 -3.05 -13.37 9.68
N GLY A 459 -2.24 -13.00 8.68
CA GLY A 459 -0.91 -13.57 8.42
C GLY A 459 0.22 -12.61 8.83
N SER A 460 1.43 -12.77 8.28
CA SER A 460 2.52 -11.82 8.53
C SER A 460 2.24 -10.43 7.92
N LEU A 461 2.63 -9.38 8.62
CA LEU A 461 2.70 -8.01 8.10
C LEU A 461 4.16 -7.64 7.80
N VAL A 462 4.51 -7.47 6.54
CA VAL A 462 5.91 -7.23 6.15
C VAL A 462 6.04 -5.95 5.34
N VAL A 463 6.95 -5.07 5.77
CA VAL A 463 7.28 -3.80 5.12
C VAL A 463 8.71 -3.88 4.61
N GLY A 464 8.91 -4.15 3.31
CA GLY A 464 10.23 -4.41 2.72
C GLY A 464 10.61 -5.88 2.79
N ILE A 465 9.91 -6.74 2.02
CA ILE A 465 10.06 -8.20 2.13
C ILE A 465 11.33 -8.74 1.46
N ALA A 466 11.70 -8.22 0.28
CA ALA A 466 12.76 -8.79 -0.57
C ALA A 466 13.98 -7.88 -0.68
N ALA A 467 15.17 -8.48 -0.86
CA ALA A 467 16.41 -7.72 -1.07
C ALA A 467 16.31 -6.81 -2.31
N GLY A 468 16.70 -5.54 -2.16
CA GLY A 468 16.58 -4.52 -3.22
C GLY A 468 15.19 -3.89 -3.38
N HIS A 469 14.18 -4.39 -2.68
CA HIS A 469 12.84 -3.80 -2.68
C HIS A 469 12.63 -2.86 -1.50
N THR A 470 11.69 -1.92 -1.65
CA THR A 470 11.36 -0.93 -0.61
C THR A 470 9.89 -0.99 -0.21
N GLY A 471 9.62 -1.11 1.08
CA GLY A 471 8.28 -0.96 1.66
C GLY A 471 8.18 0.27 2.54
N THR A 472 7.06 0.98 2.47
CA THR A 472 6.74 2.10 3.35
C THR A 472 5.33 1.98 3.89
N TYR A 473 5.16 2.13 5.20
CA TYR A 473 3.86 2.15 5.86
C TYR A 473 3.74 3.42 6.71
N ASN A 474 2.80 4.29 6.36
CA ASN A 474 2.46 5.49 7.11
C ASN A 474 1.10 5.32 7.79
N LEU A 475 1.10 5.01 9.08
CA LEU A 475 -0.09 4.96 9.93
C LEU A 475 -0.33 6.35 10.53
N ASN A 476 -0.89 7.25 9.72
CA ASN A 476 -1.17 8.65 10.08
C ASN A 476 -2.42 8.81 10.96
N GLY A 477 -3.30 7.81 10.95
CA GLY A 477 -4.50 7.72 11.80
C GLY A 477 -5.16 6.34 11.67
N GLY A 478 -6.15 6.03 12.51
CA GLY A 478 -6.84 4.74 12.49
C GLY A 478 -6.11 3.63 13.26
N THR A 479 -6.52 2.38 13.02
CA THR A 479 -6.02 1.22 13.74
C THR A 479 -5.47 0.12 12.83
N VAL A 480 -4.39 -0.51 13.27
CA VAL A 480 -3.89 -1.78 12.73
C VAL A 480 -4.05 -2.84 13.82
N VAL A 481 -4.74 -3.93 13.50
CA VAL A 481 -4.89 -5.10 14.36
C VAL A 481 -4.23 -6.28 13.67
N HIS A 482 -3.15 -6.76 14.25
CA HIS A 482 -2.41 -7.92 13.77
C HIS A 482 -2.57 -9.08 14.76
N THR A 483 -3.00 -10.22 14.25
CA THR A 483 -3.18 -11.45 15.05
C THR A 483 -2.42 -12.64 14.46
N GLY A 484 -1.63 -12.40 13.40
CA GLY A 484 -0.96 -13.43 12.62
C GLY A 484 0.39 -13.84 13.19
N SER A 485 1.34 -14.17 12.31
CA SER A 485 2.71 -14.58 12.62
C SER A 485 3.59 -13.38 12.98
N ASP A 486 4.56 -13.03 12.15
CA ASP A 486 5.51 -11.95 12.42
C ASP A 486 5.05 -10.62 11.83
N ILE A 487 5.42 -9.54 12.52
CA ILE A 487 5.54 -8.23 11.88
C ILE A 487 7.02 -7.99 11.59
N SER A 488 7.36 -7.65 10.35
CA SER A 488 8.72 -7.30 9.97
C SER A 488 8.77 -5.94 9.28
N VAL A 489 9.46 -4.98 9.88
CA VAL A 489 9.87 -3.75 9.22
C VAL A 489 11.28 -3.98 8.70
N ALA A 490 11.37 -4.27 7.40
CA ALA A 490 12.49 -4.84 6.68
C ALA A 490 12.76 -6.31 7.05
N GLU A 491 12.18 -7.22 6.27
CA GLU A 491 12.48 -8.66 6.36
C GLU A 491 13.83 -8.93 5.70
N SER A 492 13.95 -8.72 4.38
CA SER A 492 15.22 -8.77 3.63
C SER A 492 15.50 -7.50 2.81
N GLY A 493 14.52 -6.60 2.69
CA GLY A 493 14.63 -5.36 1.91
C GLY A 493 14.89 -4.12 2.74
N SER A 494 14.44 -2.98 2.23
CA SER A 494 14.36 -1.72 2.97
C SER A 494 12.92 -1.46 3.41
N GLY A 495 12.72 -1.20 4.70
CA GLY A 495 11.40 -1.08 5.30
C GLY A 495 11.31 0.15 6.20
N THR A 496 10.28 0.96 6.00
CA THR A 496 9.98 2.08 6.90
C THR A 496 8.53 2.01 7.36
N MET A 497 8.31 2.01 8.67
CA MET A 497 6.99 2.13 9.27
C MET A 497 6.95 3.33 10.21
N THR A 498 5.98 4.22 10.02
CA THR A 498 5.70 5.33 10.91
C THR A 498 4.31 5.17 11.51
N ILE A 499 4.24 5.15 12.85
CA ILE A 499 3.00 5.23 13.61
C ILE A 499 2.89 6.68 14.10
N ALA A 500 2.12 7.52 13.41
CA ALA A 500 1.93 8.91 13.81
C ALA A 500 1.11 9.02 15.10
N ALA A 501 1.05 10.20 15.70
CA ALA A 501 0.36 10.43 16.98
C ALA A 501 -1.11 9.98 17.01
N GLY A 502 -1.82 10.02 15.87
CA GLY A 502 -3.21 9.56 15.74
C GLY A 502 -3.37 8.07 15.41
N GLY A 503 -2.28 7.33 15.25
CA GLY A 503 -2.26 5.94 14.84
C GLY A 503 -2.05 4.97 16.00
N THR A 504 -2.71 3.81 15.92
CA THR A 504 -2.55 2.71 16.89
C THR A 504 -2.29 1.39 16.19
N LEU A 505 -1.20 0.71 16.55
CA LEU A 505 -0.91 -0.66 16.14
C LEU A 505 -1.04 -1.59 17.34
N THR A 506 -1.88 -2.61 17.24
CA THR A 506 -1.98 -3.69 18.23
C THR A 506 -1.62 -5.02 17.57
N ASP A 507 -0.57 -5.65 18.06
CA ASP A 507 -0.13 -6.98 17.70
C ASP A 507 -0.36 -7.94 18.85
N THR A 508 -1.28 -8.89 18.66
CA THR A 508 -1.59 -9.95 19.63
C THR A 508 -1.15 -11.33 19.14
N SER A 509 -0.21 -11.39 18.20
CA SER A 509 0.37 -12.65 17.69
C SER A 509 0.94 -13.52 18.82
N THR A 510 0.60 -14.83 18.82
CA THR A 510 0.99 -15.80 19.86
C THR A 510 2.21 -16.65 19.48
N THR A 511 2.97 -17.10 20.48
CA THR A 511 4.08 -18.10 20.59
C THR A 511 5.15 -18.24 19.49
N ALA A 512 4.97 -17.67 18.29
CA ALA A 512 5.98 -17.56 17.25
C ALA A 512 6.07 -16.13 16.67
N GLY A 513 5.04 -15.29 16.88
CA GLY A 513 4.98 -13.95 16.28
C GLY A 513 5.87 -12.92 16.98
N ILE A 514 6.97 -12.56 16.34
CA ILE A 514 7.91 -11.53 16.80
C ILE A 514 7.73 -10.27 15.94
N PHE A 515 7.97 -9.10 16.54
CA PHE A 515 8.05 -7.84 15.81
C PHE A 515 9.52 -7.54 15.52
N TYR A 516 9.94 -7.63 14.26
CA TYR A 516 11.29 -7.32 13.81
C TYR A 516 11.41 -5.92 13.18
N VAL A 517 12.56 -5.30 13.38
CA VAL A 517 13.01 -4.09 12.68
C VAL A 517 14.43 -4.36 12.18
N GLY A 518 14.60 -4.63 10.88
CA GLY A 518 15.86 -5.09 10.28
C GLY A 518 16.17 -6.54 10.64
N ARG A 519 15.53 -7.50 9.98
CA ARG A 519 15.53 -8.93 10.37
C ARG A 519 16.64 -9.76 9.73
N ASN A 520 16.70 -9.86 8.41
CA ASN A 520 17.69 -10.70 7.71
C ASN A 520 18.91 -9.87 7.30
N GLU A 521 20.04 -10.53 7.12
CA GLU A 521 21.29 -9.90 6.66
C GLU A 521 21.09 -9.00 5.43
N GLY A 522 21.72 -7.83 5.44
CA GLY A 522 21.59 -6.81 4.40
C GLY A 522 20.29 -5.99 4.41
N SER A 523 19.30 -6.32 5.26
CA SER A 523 18.07 -5.54 5.38
C SER A 523 18.29 -4.22 6.15
N SER A 524 17.40 -3.24 5.92
CA SER A 524 17.42 -1.95 6.63
C SER A 524 16.01 -1.54 7.06
N GLY A 525 15.73 -1.64 8.36
CA GLY A 525 14.43 -1.36 8.96
C GLY A 525 14.43 -0.07 9.75
N THR A 526 13.38 0.73 9.61
CA THR A 526 13.13 1.93 10.43
C THR A 526 11.69 1.93 10.93
N LEU A 527 11.51 1.90 12.24
CA LEU A 527 10.23 2.03 12.92
C LEU A 527 10.21 3.32 13.76
N ILE A 528 9.32 4.25 13.41
CA ILE A 528 9.10 5.48 14.17
C ILE A 528 7.73 5.42 14.85
N VAL A 529 7.70 5.49 16.17
CA VAL A 529 6.48 5.42 16.98
C VAL A 529 6.22 6.76 17.67
N ASN A 530 5.33 7.57 17.10
CA ASN A 530 4.80 8.79 17.71
C ASN A 530 3.40 8.59 18.30
N GLY A 531 2.67 7.56 17.86
CA GLY A 531 1.39 7.13 18.40
C GLY A 531 1.54 6.00 19.41
N THR A 532 0.70 4.96 19.29
CA THR A 532 0.71 3.80 20.20
C THR A 532 1.05 2.51 19.48
N LEU A 533 2.00 1.75 20.02
CA LEU A 533 2.33 0.39 19.61
C LEU A 533 2.17 -0.56 20.80
N THR A 534 1.32 -1.58 20.66
CA THR A 534 1.16 -2.65 21.66
C THR A 534 1.55 -3.99 21.03
N LYS A 535 2.54 -4.66 21.62
CA LYS A 535 2.89 -6.06 21.38
C LYS A 535 2.56 -6.88 22.62
N SER A 536 1.51 -7.70 22.54
CA SER A 536 1.15 -8.65 23.60
C SER A 536 1.45 -10.10 23.19
N GLY A 537 1.42 -11.01 24.16
CA GLY A 537 1.69 -12.43 23.99
C GLY A 537 3.14 -12.79 24.31
N SER A 538 3.42 -13.16 25.56
CA SER A 538 4.73 -13.71 26.00
C SER A 538 5.07 -15.04 25.31
N PRO A 539 6.35 -15.33 24.96
CA PRO A 539 7.57 -14.55 25.21
C PRO A 539 7.90 -13.49 24.14
N ASN A 540 6.91 -13.06 23.35
CA ASN A 540 7.18 -12.33 22.12
C ASN A 540 7.61 -10.87 22.38
N ALA A 541 8.83 -10.55 21.94
CA ALA A 541 9.49 -9.26 22.10
C ALA A 541 9.45 -8.43 20.81
N ILE A 542 9.81 -7.14 20.92
CA ILE A 542 10.25 -6.33 19.77
C ILE A 542 11.76 -6.51 19.61
N ARG A 543 12.22 -6.75 18.39
CA ARG A 543 13.62 -7.03 18.05
C ARG A 543 14.13 -6.03 17.00
N VAL A 544 15.19 -5.32 17.32
CA VAL A 544 15.76 -4.27 16.45
C VAL A 544 17.19 -4.66 16.06
N GLY A 545 17.46 -4.87 14.77
CA GLY A 545 18.77 -5.30 14.27
C GLY A 545 19.17 -6.72 14.74
N ASN A 546 18.21 -7.61 14.93
CA ASN A 546 18.41 -9.01 15.38
C ASN A 546 18.09 -10.02 14.28
N GLY A 547 18.80 -11.13 14.27
CA GLY A 547 18.59 -12.23 13.32
C GLY A 547 17.41 -13.13 13.66
N ASN A 548 17.21 -14.14 12.81
CA ASN A 548 16.08 -15.07 12.84
C ASN A 548 16.06 -16.04 14.03
N GLY A 549 17.17 -16.18 14.76
CA GLY A 549 17.28 -17.05 15.92
C GLY A 549 17.15 -16.28 17.23
N ASP A 550 16.53 -16.90 18.23
CA ASP A 550 16.56 -16.39 19.61
C ASP A 550 18.00 -16.22 20.07
N GLY A 551 18.36 -15.00 20.46
CA GLY A 551 19.72 -14.68 20.88
C GLY A 551 20.73 -14.47 19.73
N VAL A 552 20.36 -14.73 18.47
CA VAL A 552 21.25 -14.55 17.32
C VAL A 552 21.19 -13.10 16.83
N ASP A 553 22.29 -12.39 16.92
CA ASP A 553 22.41 -11.04 16.37
C ASP A 553 22.69 -11.09 14.87
N ASN A 554 22.25 -10.05 14.15
CA ASN A 554 22.61 -9.90 12.74
C ASN A 554 24.08 -9.55 12.57
N THR A 555 24.63 -9.81 11.38
CA THR A 555 26.01 -9.43 11.01
C THR A 555 26.06 -8.15 10.17
N THR A 556 24.95 -7.77 9.53
CA THR A 556 24.89 -6.65 8.58
C THR A 556 23.54 -5.91 8.52
N ALA A 557 22.47 -6.49 9.07
CA ALA A 557 21.14 -5.89 8.98
C ALA A 557 20.99 -4.73 9.97
N THR A 558 20.50 -3.58 9.51
CA THR A 558 20.34 -2.39 10.36
C THR A 558 18.90 -2.23 10.81
N GLY A 559 18.70 -1.93 12.10
CA GLY A 559 17.38 -1.62 12.65
C GLY A 559 17.41 -0.30 13.42
N LEU A 560 16.46 0.59 13.15
CA LEU A 560 16.24 1.82 13.90
C LEU A 560 14.85 1.80 14.53
N LEU A 561 14.78 1.93 15.85
CA LEU A 561 13.56 2.19 16.60
C LEU A 561 13.61 3.61 17.17
N GLY A 562 12.64 4.44 16.80
CA GLY A 562 12.55 5.84 17.20
C GLY A 562 11.14 6.31 17.53
N GLY A 563 11.00 7.62 17.74
CA GLY A 563 9.74 8.34 17.94
C GLY A 563 9.53 8.87 19.36
N THR A 564 8.40 9.54 19.57
CA THR A 564 8.03 10.18 20.85
C THR A 564 6.76 9.61 21.49
N GLY A 565 6.32 8.45 21.02
CA GLY A 565 5.06 7.81 21.39
C GLY A 565 5.19 6.84 22.55
N SER A 566 4.27 5.86 22.59
CA SER A 566 4.24 4.81 23.61
C SER A 566 4.34 3.43 22.97
N ILE A 567 5.25 2.62 23.49
CA ILE A 567 5.45 1.22 23.13
C ILE A 567 5.14 0.37 24.37
N SER A 568 4.27 -0.62 24.25
CA SER A 568 4.06 -1.66 25.26
C SER A 568 4.46 -3.01 24.69
N SER A 569 5.41 -3.71 25.33
CA SER A 569 5.86 -5.03 24.92
C SER A 569 6.01 -5.96 26.11
N GLU A 570 5.16 -6.98 26.21
CA GLU A 570 5.21 -7.97 27.30
C GLU A 570 6.51 -8.79 27.31
N GLY A 571 7.05 -9.12 26.12
CA GLY A 571 8.37 -9.76 25.97
C GLY A 571 9.56 -8.80 26.06
N GLY A 572 9.30 -7.49 26.17
CA GLY A 572 10.32 -6.44 26.17
C GLY A 572 10.83 -6.08 24.77
N VAL A 573 11.80 -5.15 24.74
CA VAL A 573 12.48 -4.68 23.55
C VAL A 573 13.94 -5.10 23.62
N ARG A 574 14.44 -5.78 22.58
CA ARG A 574 15.85 -6.17 22.45
C ARG A 574 16.51 -5.43 21.29
N ILE A 575 17.58 -4.71 21.59
CA ILE A 575 18.43 -4.01 20.61
C ILE A 575 19.64 -4.90 20.29
N GLY A 576 19.68 -5.43 19.08
CA GLY A 576 20.76 -6.30 18.57
C GLY A 576 22.02 -5.53 18.20
N SER A 577 23.06 -6.25 17.76
CA SER A 577 24.38 -5.69 17.43
C SER A 577 24.39 -4.57 16.38
N PHE A 578 23.35 -4.50 15.55
CA PHE A 578 23.18 -3.47 14.52
C PHE A 578 21.84 -2.72 14.71
N GLY A 579 21.26 -2.84 15.91
CA GLY A 579 20.09 -2.13 16.33
C GLY A 579 20.45 -0.78 16.96
N THR A 580 19.63 0.22 16.68
CA THR A 580 19.69 1.54 17.31
C THR A 580 18.33 1.90 17.86
N LEU A 581 18.30 2.35 19.12
CA LEU A 581 17.17 2.99 19.77
C LEU A 581 17.43 4.49 19.87
N THR A 582 16.45 5.33 19.57
CA THR A 582 16.50 6.78 19.82
C THR A 582 15.15 7.25 20.35
N ALA A 583 15.11 8.33 21.14
CA ALA A 583 13.86 8.93 21.57
C ALA A 583 13.64 10.22 20.76
N GLY A 584 12.76 10.22 19.78
CA GLY A 584 12.62 11.30 18.80
C GLY A 584 12.92 10.84 17.38
N LEU A 585 13.55 11.70 16.59
CA LEU A 585 14.13 11.36 15.29
C LEU A 585 15.63 11.60 15.47
N SER A 586 16.54 10.91 14.77
CA SER A 586 18.01 11.09 14.89
C SER A 586 18.54 12.48 14.46
N THR A 587 17.65 13.47 14.42
CA THR A 587 17.81 14.86 14.03
C THR A 587 17.02 15.80 14.96
N SER A 588 16.37 15.28 16.02
CA SER A 588 15.51 16.07 16.91
C SER A 588 15.30 15.37 18.25
N VAL A 589 15.42 16.14 19.33
CA VAL A 589 15.21 15.63 20.69
C VAL A 589 13.79 15.12 20.95
N GLY A 590 13.66 14.03 21.70
CA GLY A 590 12.35 13.45 22.03
C GLY A 590 12.27 12.64 23.33
N VAL A 591 11.05 12.23 23.68
CA VAL A 591 10.79 11.34 24.82
C VAL A 591 9.99 10.13 24.36
N LEU A 592 10.54 8.93 24.50
CA LEU A 592 9.89 7.67 24.13
C LEU A 592 9.45 6.90 25.37
N GLY A 593 8.18 6.49 25.42
CA GLY A 593 7.65 5.62 26.47
C GLY A 593 7.77 4.14 26.11
N LEU A 594 8.29 3.33 27.02
CA LEU A 594 8.43 1.88 26.89
C LEU A 594 7.89 1.16 28.14
N THR A 595 6.79 0.45 27.97
CA THR A 595 6.26 -0.48 28.98
C THR A 595 6.78 -1.89 28.69
N GLY A 596 7.63 -2.41 29.57
CA GLY A 596 8.34 -3.68 29.39
C GLY A 596 9.84 -3.56 29.69
N ASN A 597 10.57 -4.67 29.50
CA ASN A 597 12.02 -4.68 29.67
C ASN A 597 12.74 -4.11 28.44
N LEU A 598 13.95 -3.61 28.61
CA LEU A 598 14.86 -3.19 27.55
C LEU A 598 16.20 -3.90 27.70
N SER A 599 16.69 -4.57 26.65
CA SER A 599 17.98 -5.27 26.68
C SER A 599 18.81 -5.02 25.42
N PHE A 600 20.13 -5.15 25.56
CA PHE A 600 21.09 -4.91 24.48
C PHE A 600 21.99 -6.12 24.25
N SER A 601 22.27 -6.41 22.98
CA SER A 601 23.39 -7.24 22.56
C SER A 601 24.64 -6.37 22.34
N LEU A 602 25.82 -7.00 22.32
CA LEU A 602 27.07 -6.30 22.02
C LEU A 602 26.98 -5.58 20.67
N GLY A 603 27.19 -4.26 20.66
CA GLY A 603 27.07 -3.41 19.47
C GLY A 603 25.74 -2.64 19.36
N GLY A 604 24.69 -3.08 20.07
CA GLY A 604 23.42 -2.37 20.11
C GLY A 604 23.54 -1.01 20.80
N LYS A 605 22.90 0.02 20.24
CA LYS A 605 23.07 1.42 20.66
C LYS A 605 21.78 2.09 21.10
N VAL A 606 21.90 2.98 22.08
CA VAL A 606 21.02 4.10 22.33
C VAL A 606 21.66 5.34 21.73
N HIS A 607 21.07 5.86 20.66
CA HIS A 607 21.43 7.13 20.08
C HIS A 607 20.70 8.25 20.81
N VAL A 608 21.46 9.24 21.27
CA VAL A 608 20.98 10.38 22.04
C VAL A 608 21.31 11.66 21.29
N ASP A 609 20.28 12.37 20.84
CA ASP A 609 20.43 13.75 20.39
C ASP A 609 20.51 14.71 21.60
N LEU A 610 21.43 15.67 21.54
CA LEU A 610 21.59 16.76 22.49
C LEU A 610 21.34 18.09 21.79
N ASP A 611 20.39 18.86 22.29
CA ASP A 611 20.02 20.17 21.75
C ASP A 611 19.93 21.21 22.88
N GLY A 612 21.05 21.87 23.16
CA GLY A 612 21.13 22.93 24.14
C GLY A 612 20.88 22.41 25.56
N ALA A 613 19.74 22.76 26.15
CA ALA A 613 19.34 22.31 27.48
C ALA A 613 18.49 21.03 27.48
N THR A 614 18.27 20.43 26.31
CA THR A 614 17.42 19.25 26.13
C THR A 614 18.17 18.08 25.51
N ALA A 615 17.69 16.88 25.79
CA ALA A 615 18.26 15.64 25.28
C ALA A 615 17.15 14.61 25.04
N ASP A 616 17.45 13.62 24.21
CA ASP A 616 16.66 12.40 24.11
C ASP A 616 16.51 11.72 25.48
N ARG A 617 15.30 11.20 25.74
CA ARG A 617 15.02 10.41 26.94
C ARG A 617 14.11 9.22 26.65
N VAL A 618 14.51 8.04 27.13
CA VAL A 618 13.65 6.85 27.14
C VAL A 618 13.07 6.65 28.55
N ASN A 619 11.76 6.47 28.67
CA ASN A 619 11.06 6.16 29.92
C ASN A 619 10.62 4.69 29.92
N ILE A 620 11.25 3.85 30.72
CA ILE A 620 11.06 2.41 30.81
C ILE A 620 10.27 2.04 32.08
N THR A 621 9.34 1.08 32.03
CA THR A 621 8.67 0.56 33.24
C THR A 621 9.17 -0.83 33.68
N GLY A 622 10.13 -1.41 32.97
CA GLY A 622 10.75 -2.69 33.30
C GLY A 622 12.23 -2.56 33.68
N ASN A 623 12.94 -3.67 33.52
CA ASN A 623 14.39 -3.76 33.70
C ASN A 623 15.14 -3.20 32.48
N ILE A 624 16.37 -2.74 32.71
CA ILE A 624 17.33 -2.43 31.65
C ILE A 624 18.53 -3.37 31.79
N ASP A 625 18.92 -4.02 30.70
CA ASP A 625 20.14 -4.85 30.63
C ASP A 625 21.11 -4.30 29.58
N LEU A 626 22.17 -3.63 30.03
CA LEU A 626 23.14 -2.93 29.19
C LEU A 626 24.37 -3.78 28.86
N VAL A 627 24.99 -3.43 27.74
CA VAL A 627 26.36 -3.84 27.37
C VAL A 627 27.30 -2.64 27.41
N ALA A 628 28.62 -2.89 27.36
CA ALA A 628 29.59 -1.81 27.19
C ALA A 628 29.34 -1.05 25.87
N ASP A 629 29.66 0.24 25.86
CA ASP A 629 29.49 1.14 24.70
C ASP A 629 28.04 1.17 24.18
N ALA A 630 27.04 1.08 25.06
CA ALA A 630 25.63 1.09 24.67
C ALA A 630 25.09 2.47 24.26
N PHE A 631 25.84 3.56 24.39
CA PHE A 631 25.36 4.92 24.11
C PHE A 631 26.19 5.60 23.00
N THR A 632 25.51 6.33 22.12
CA THR A 632 26.13 7.24 21.14
C THR A 632 25.45 8.60 21.20
N PHE A 633 26.21 9.67 21.03
CA PHE A 633 25.72 11.04 21.14
C PHE A 633 25.83 11.80 19.82
N ASN A 634 24.81 12.58 19.51
CA ASN A 634 24.82 13.55 18.42
C ASN A 634 24.47 14.92 18.98
N VAL A 635 25.38 15.89 18.82
CA VAL A 635 25.21 17.24 19.35
C VAL A 635 24.60 18.11 18.25
N LEU A 636 23.28 18.33 18.33
CA LEU A 636 22.55 19.24 17.45
C LEU A 636 22.87 20.70 17.82
N SER A 637 22.89 20.98 19.12
CA SER A 637 23.36 22.25 19.70
C SER A 637 24.20 21.97 20.95
N ALA A 638 25.22 22.81 21.20
CA ALA A 638 26.16 22.63 22.30
C ALA A 638 25.43 22.37 23.64
N PRO A 639 25.79 21.31 24.40
CA PRO A 639 25.11 20.98 25.64
C PRO A 639 25.30 22.10 26.68
N THR A 640 24.22 22.57 27.30
CA THR A 640 24.25 23.64 28.34
C THR A 640 23.72 23.22 29.71
N ALA A 641 23.01 22.09 29.83
CA ALA A 641 22.50 21.62 31.11
C ALA A 641 23.61 20.95 31.94
N ALA A 642 23.60 21.17 33.25
CA ALA A 642 24.52 20.51 34.19
C ALA A 642 24.30 18.99 34.27
N SER A 643 23.10 18.52 33.92
CA SER A 643 22.75 17.10 33.86
C SER A 643 21.60 16.86 32.86
N TYR A 644 21.65 15.74 32.15
CA TYR A 644 20.57 15.24 31.28
C TYR A 644 20.13 13.86 31.73
N VAL A 645 18.82 13.64 31.86
CA VAL A 645 18.25 12.31 32.10
C VAL A 645 18.06 11.60 30.76
N LEU A 646 18.89 10.60 30.48
CA LEU A 646 18.87 9.85 29.21
C LEU A 646 17.93 8.66 29.25
N ALA A 647 17.83 8.02 30.41
CA ALA A 647 16.90 6.93 30.65
C ALA A 647 16.34 6.99 32.06
N LYS A 648 15.05 6.70 32.21
CA LYS A 648 14.37 6.51 33.48
C LYS A 648 13.75 5.12 33.50
N TYR A 649 13.86 4.40 34.62
CA TYR A 649 13.32 3.04 34.71
C TYR A 649 12.73 2.73 36.09
N THR A 650 11.90 1.69 36.19
CA THR A 650 11.31 1.26 37.48
C THR A 650 11.79 -0.11 37.95
N GLY A 651 12.39 -0.91 37.07
CA GLY A 651 12.98 -2.21 37.41
C GLY A 651 14.43 -2.11 37.89
N ASP A 652 15.22 -3.13 37.55
CA ASP A 652 16.65 -3.19 37.82
C ASP A 652 17.48 -2.82 36.59
N LEU A 653 18.68 -2.30 36.85
CA LEU A 653 19.71 -2.07 35.84
C LEU A 653 20.79 -3.15 36.01
N THR A 654 21.06 -3.91 34.95
CA THR A 654 22.19 -4.82 34.83
C THR A 654 23.15 -4.36 33.72
N GLY A 655 24.41 -4.77 33.79
CA GLY A 655 25.45 -4.35 32.82
C GLY A 655 26.38 -3.25 33.33
N THR A 656 27.14 -2.61 32.41
CA THR A 656 28.10 -1.55 32.74
C THR A 656 27.96 -0.34 31.80
N LEU A 657 28.17 0.87 32.33
CA LEU A 657 28.20 2.13 31.56
C LEU A 657 29.60 2.45 30.99
N SER A 658 30.43 1.43 30.74
CA SER A 658 31.83 1.61 30.33
C SER A 658 32.00 1.77 28.81
N GLY A 659 33.11 2.40 28.39
CA GLY A 659 33.51 2.46 26.97
C GLY A 659 32.73 3.44 26.09
N VAL A 660 31.94 4.34 26.67
CA VAL A 660 31.12 5.31 25.94
C VAL A 660 31.91 6.60 25.66
N ASN A 661 31.91 7.05 24.41
CA ASN A 661 32.43 8.37 24.04
C ASN A 661 31.35 9.44 24.31
N VAL A 662 31.51 10.17 25.41
CA VAL A 662 30.60 11.26 25.81
C VAL A 662 31.08 12.63 25.28
N PRO A 663 30.18 13.62 25.15
CA PRO A 663 30.58 15.00 24.84
C PRO A 663 31.63 15.54 25.83
N SER A 664 32.52 16.41 25.33
CA SER A 664 33.58 17.02 26.15
C SER A 664 33.01 17.73 27.38
N GLY A 665 33.64 17.50 28.54
CA GLY A 665 33.21 18.05 29.82
C GLY A 665 32.08 17.28 30.50
N TYR A 666 31.61 16.15 29.95
CA TYR A 666 30.55 15.35 30.57
C TYR A 666 31.04 13.94 30.94
N THR A 667 30.33 13.31 31.88
CA THR A 667 30.43 11.88 32.23
C THR A 667 29.06 11.22 32.23
N LEU A 668 29.04 9.92 31.97
CA LEU A 668 27.85 9.09 32.13
C LEU A 668 27.82 8.54 33.56
N THR A 669 26.74 8.80 34.29
CA THR A 669 26.56 8.38 35.68
C THR A 669 25.22 7.64 35.88
N HIS A 670 25.13 6.89 36.97
CA HIS A 670 23.96 6.12 37.33
C HIS A 670 23.43 6.55 38.69
N ASP A 671 22.24 7.15 38.71
CA ASP A 671 21.51 7.41 39.96
C ASP A 671 20.67 6.17 40.31
N THR A 672 21.22 5.34 41.20
CA THR A 672 20.56 4.13 41.70
C THR A 672 19.28 4.40 42.49
N SER A 673 19.18 5.57 43.13
CA SER A 673 18.05 5.93 43.99
C SER A 673 16.89 6.48 43.16
N ALA A 674 17.18 7.36 42.21
CA ALA A 674 16.19 7.88 41.27
C ALA A 674 15.84 6.89 40.14
N LYS A 675 16.66 5.84 39.97
CA LYS A 675 16.59 4.87 38.86
C LYS A 675 16.70 5.58 37.51
N GLU A 676 17.78 6.35 37.35
CA GLU A 676 18.06 7.19 36.19
C GLU A 676 19.49 7.02 35.67
N ILE A 677 19.67 7.03 34.35
CA ILE A 677 20.98 7.15 33.69
C ILE A 677 21.14 8.60 33.27
N LEU A 678 22.26 9.21 33.67
CA LEU A 678 22.49 10.65 33.56
C LEU A 678 23.75 10.96 32.75
N LEU A 679 23.70 12.00 31.93
CA LEU A 679 24.89 12.67 31.40
C LEU A 679 25.15 13.92 32.24
N THR A 680 26.17 13.91 33.08
CA THR A 680 26.48 14.97 34.06
C THR A 680 27.72 15.75 33.65
N LEU A 681 27.67 17.07 33.76
CA LEU A 681 28.84 17.92 33.54
C LEU A 681 29.89 17.56 34.60
N GLN A 682 31.08 17.16 34.18
CA GLN A 682 32.24 17.04 35.06
C GLN A 682 32.55 18.45 35.57
N SER A 683 32.57 18.60 36.89
CA SER A 683 33.31 19.70 37.50
C SER A 683 34.75 19.61 36.98
N GLU A 684 35.27 20.71 36.40
CA GLU A 684 36.72 20.81 36.14
C GLU A 684 37.45 20.38 37.41
N SER A 685 38.51 19.56 37.28
CA SER A 685 39.29 19.23 38.47
C SER A 685 39.73 20.53 39.12
N GLY A 686 39.51 20.65 40.41
CA GLY A 686 39.84 21.85 41.15
C GLY A 686 41.32 22.21 41.00
N TYR A 687 42.16 21.18 40.82
CA TYR A 687 43.55 21.31 40.40
C TYR A 687 43.73 22.11 39.09
N SER A 688 42.99 21.80 38.03
CA SER A 688 43.13 22.49 36.74
C SER A 688 42.68 23.95 36.85
N ALA A 689 41.56 24.20 37.51
CA ALA A 689 41.07 25.55 37.78
C ALA A 689 42.02 26.37 38.68
N PHE A 690 42.75 25.70 39.58
CA PHE A 690 43.82 26.32 40.36
C PHE A 690 45.02 26.67 39.47
N MET A 691 45.51 25.73 38.65
CA MET A 691 46.68 25.95 37.80
C MET A 691 46.44 26.99 36.70
N ASP A 692 45.20 27.14 36.23
CA ASP A 692 44.85 28.12 35.19
C ASP A 692 44.91 29.57 35.64
N GLN A 693 44.96 29.83 36.95
CA GLN A 693 45.21 31.16 37.49
C GLN A 693 46.65 31.63 37.22
N PHE A 694 47.58 30.70 36.99
CA PHE A 694 49.00 30.99 36.70
C PHE A 694 49.24 31.08 35.19
N THR A 695 48.74 32.15 34.58
CA THR A 695 48.82 32.39 33.13
C THR A 695 50.25 32.52 32.57
N GLY A 696 51.25 32.69 33.44
CA GLY A 696 52.67 32.76 33.06
C GLY A 696 53.37 31.40 32.90
N LEU A 697 52.73 30.30 33.32
CA LEU A 697 53.29 28.94 33.22
C LEU A 697 52.92 28.28 31.88
N GLY A 698 53.87 27.54 31.31
CA GLY A 698 53.62 26.70 30.14
C GLY A 698 52.74 25.49 30.48
N ALA A 699 52.22 24.81 29.46
CA ALA A 699 51.37 23.61 29.68
C ALA A 699 52.12 22.48 30.41
N GLU A 700 53.43 22.32 30.18
CA GLU A 700 54.27 21.31 30.84
C GLU A 700 54.54 21.67 32.32
N ASP A 701 54.63 22.97 32.62
CA ASP A 701 54.82 23.50 33.97
C ASP A 701 53.55 23.41 34.83
N LYS A 702 52.39 23.14 34.21
CA LYS A 702 51.09 23.00 34.87
C LYS A 702 50.71 21.55 35.21
N LEU A 703 51.62 20.59 35.01
CA LEU A 703 51.33 19.19 35.32
C LEU A 703 51.36 18.94 36.84
N PRO A 704 50.56 18.00 37.39
CA PRO A 704 50.50 17.70 38.84
C PRO A 704 51.86 17.38 39.49
N GLY A 705 52.76 16.75 38.72
CA GLY A 705 54.11 16.39 39.16
C GLY A 705 55.19 17.39 38.79
N ALA A 706 54.86 18.51 38.14
CA ALA A 706 55.83 19.55 37.82
C ALA A 706 56.13 20.41 39.06
N ASP A 707 57.30 21.05 39.00
CA ASP A 707 57.87 21.95 40.03
C ASP A 707 58.57 23.09 39.27
N PRO A 708 57.80 24.06 38.77
CA PRO A 708 58.32 25.10 37.87
C PRO A 708 59.16 26.16 38.57
N ASP A 709 59.07 26.31 39.89
CA ASP A 709 59.91 27.23 40.67
C ASP A 709 61.10 26.56 41.36
N GLY A 710 61.16 25.23 41.33
CA GLY A 710 62.32 24.42 41.68
C GLY A 710 62.55 24.27 43.18
N ASP A 711 61.51 24.37 43.98
CA ASP A 711 61.59 24.29 45.45
C ASP A 711 61.49 22.84 46.00
N GLY A 712 61.20 21.88 45.13
CA GLY A 712 61.06 20.47 45.43
C GLY A 712 59.62 20.04 45.81
N LEU A 713 58.65 20.94 45.76
CA LEU A 713 57.23 20.66 45.93
C LEU A 713 56.58 20.54 44.55
N SER A 714 55.72 19.53 44.37
CA SER A 714 54.97 19.43 43.12
C SER A 714 53.73 20.33 43.16
N ASN A 715 53.29 20.80 42.00
CA ASN A 715 52.06 21.57 41.87
C ASN A 715 50.84 20.94 42.58
N LEU A 716 50.77 19.59 42.61
CA LEU A 716 49.71 18.88 43.32
C LEU A 716 49.78 19.08 44.85
N VAL A 717 50.98 19.10 45.43
CA VAL A 717 51.19 19.42 46.86
C VAL A 717 50.83 20.88 47.13
N GLU A 718 51.19 21.77 46.21
CA GLU A 718 50.89 23.19 46.31
C GLU A 718 49.39 23.48 46.22
N TYR A 719 48.68 22.77 45.34
CA TYR A 719 47.22 22.78 45.29
C TYR A 719 46.60 22.27 46.61
N ALA A 720 47.12 21.16 47.13
CA ALA A 720 46.57 20.52 48.32
C ALA A 720 46.81 21.30 49.62
N LEU A 721 47.90 22.05 49.75
CA LEU A 721 48.27 22.72 51.01
C LEU A 721 48.05 24.23 50.94
N ALA A 722 47.61 24.81 52.07
CA ALA A 722 47.33 26.23 52.16
C ALA A 722 48.63 27.05 52.11
N GLY A 723 48.60 28.18 51.41
CA GLY A 723 49.67 29.18 51.43
C GLY A 723 50.83 28.92 50.47
N LEU A 724 50.77 27.89 49.64
CA LEU A 724 51.79 27.58 48.62
C LEU A 724 51.46 28.21 47.26
N ASN A 725 52.45 28.38 46.38
CA ASN A 725 52.29 29.04 45.10
C ASN A 725 53.26 28.49 44.02
N PRO A 726 52.73 27.84 42.97
CA PRO A 726 53.48 27.25 41.85
C PRO A 726 54.37 28.17 41.01
N THR A 727 54.59 29.40 41.43
CA THR A 727 55.43 30.38 40.72
C THR A 727 56.48 31.02 41.62
N THR A 728 56.51 30.66 42.90
CA THR A 728 57.38 31.26 43.90
C THR A 728 57.84 30.22 44.90
N ALA A 729 59.13 29.88 44.84
CA ALA A 729 59.73 28.88 45.73
C ALA A 729 59.33 29.09 47.20
N ASP A 730 58.68 28.07 47.76
CA ASP A 730 58.14 28.06 49.10
C ASP A 730 59.06 27.33 50.09
N THR A 731 58.79 27.53 51.38
CA THR A 731 59.43 26.71 52.42
C THR A 731 58.69 25.39 52.58
N SER A 732 59.43 24.31 52.88
CA SER A 732 58.86 22.99 53.18
C SER A 732 57.60 23.11 54.05
N PRO A 733 56.44 22.63 53.56
CA PRO A 733 55.19 22.79 54.26
C PRO A 733 55.11 21.87 55.48
N GLY A 734 54.32 22.30 56.45
CA GLY A 734 54.07 21.56 57.68
C GLY A 734 54.98 21.94 58.84
N THR A 735 54.58 21.51 60.04
CA THR A 735 55.29 21.80 61.30
C THR A 735 55.53 20.52 62.08
N LEU A 736 56.71 20.38 62.68
CA LEU A 736 57.01 19.33 63.65
C LEU A 736 57.21 19.95 65.03
N VAL A 737 56.20 19.86 65.90
CA VAL A 737 56.25 20.41 67.27
C VAL A 737 55.89 19.31 68.26
N ASN A 738 56.75 19.06 69.25
CA ASN A 738 56.55 18.02 70.26
C ASN A 738 56.27 16.63 69.67
N GLY A 739 56.89 16.29 68.54
CA GLY A 739 56.69 15.01 67.85
C GLY A 739 55.42 14.94 67.00
N VAL A 740 54.63 16.00 66.91
CA VAL A 740 53.44 16.06 66.04
C VAL A 740 53.82 16.70 64.72
N ILE A 741 53.72 15.93 63.64
CA ILE A 741 53.78 16.48 62.28
C ILE A 741 52.38 16.94 61.88
N SER A 742 52.27 18.14 61.31
CA SER A 742 50.98 18.75 60.95
C SER A 742 51.07 19.55 59.66
N PHE A 743 50.06 19.45 58.80
CA PHE A 743 49.94 20.19 57.54
C PHE A 743 48.57 20.87 57.45
N THR A 744 48.55 22.12 57.00
CA THR A 744 47.31 22.87 56.76
C THR A 744 46.83 22.65 55.33
N LYS A 745 45.63 22.11 55.19
CA LYS A 745 45.00 21.84 53.91
C LYS A 745 44.48 23.14 53.28
N ARG A 746 44.50 23.22 51.96
CA ARG A 746 43.92 24.35 51.23
C ARG A 746 42.40 24.20 51.15
N ASP A 747 41.68 25.25 51.51
CA ASP A 747 40.21 25.27 51.51
C ASP A 747 39.60 24.85 50.16
N ILE A 748 40.17 25.31 49.03
CA ILE A 748 39.67 24.97 47.70
C ILE A 748 39.87 23.48 47.38
N ALA A 749 41.01 22.89 47.73
CA ALA A 749 41.28 21.48 47.48
C ALA A 749 40.38 20.57 48.34
N VAL A 750 40.10 20.99 49.57
CA VAL A 750 39.15 20.30 50.45
C VAL A 750 37.71 20.44 49.94
N ALA A 751 37.31 21.62 49.45
CA ALA A 751 35.97 21.86 48.93
C ALA A 751 35.69 21.10 47.63
N ASN A 752 36.72 20.96 46.78
CA ASN A 752 36.62 20.21 45.53
C ASN A 752 36.66 18.69 45.77
N GLY A 753 37.33 18.25 46.85
CA GLY A 753 37.35 16.84 47.25
C GLY A 753 38.10 15.93 46.28
N ASP A 754 39.00 16.49 45.46
CA ASP A 754 39.73 15.83 44.37
C ASP A 754 41.17 15.44 44.75
N VAL A 755 41.51 15.47 46.05
CA VAL A 755 42.80 15.02 46.60
C VAL A 755 42.64 14.28 47.93
N GLU A 756 43.40 13.19 48.09
CA GLU A 756 43.55 12.45 49.34
C GLU A 756 44.86 12.84 50.06
N TYR A 757 44.78 13.00 51.38
CA TYR A 757 45.92 13.35 52.25
C TYR A 757 46.28 12.16 53.14
N VAL A 758 47.51 11.67 53.02
CA VAL A 758 48.01 10.55 53.84
C VAL A 758 49.33 10.94 54.48
N ILE A 759 49.45 10.82 55.80
CA ILE A 759 50.77 10.88 56.46
C ILE A 759 51.32 9.46 56.50
N GLU A 760 52.51 9.28 55.96
CA GLU A 760 53.22 8.01 55.95
C GLU A 760 54.45 8.07 56.85
N GLU A 761 54.81 6.96 57.48
CA GLU A 761 56.01 6.80 58.29
C GLU A 761 56.91 5.66 57.79
N SER A 762 58.19 5.74 58.14
CA SER A 762 59.20 4.71 57.88
C SER A 762 60.42 4.93 58.77
N THR A 763 61.11 3.86 59.16
CA THR A 763 62.39 3.87 59.88
C THR A 763 63.62 3.79 58.94
N THR A 764 63.39 3.62 57.65
CA THR A 764 64.43 3.33 56.63
C THR A 764 64.33 4.22 55.38
N LEU A 765 63.61 5.36 55.46
CA LEU A 765 63.32 6.23 54.31
C LEU A 765 62.58 5.50 53.16
N GLY A 766 61.77 4.50 53.49
CA GLY A 766 60.99 3.72 52.55
C GLY A 766 61.73 2.53 51.92
N LEU A 767 62.92 2.19 52.41
CA LEU A 767 63.66 0.99 51.97
C LEU A 767 63.28 -0.23 52.79
N ALA A 768 63.48 -1.44 52.25
CA ALA A 768 63.27 -2.66 53.03
C ALA A 768 64.15 -2.68 54.31
N PRO A 769 63.66 -3.21 55.44
CA PRO A 769 62.40 -3.93 55.62
C PRO A 769 61.16 -3.06 55.90
N ASP A 770 61.27 -1.73 55.91
CA ASP A 770 60.22 -0.82 56.39
C ASP A 770 59.82 0.24 55.33
N PRO A 771 59.08 -0.15 54.27
CA PRO A 771 58.62 0.80 53.25
C PRO A 771 57.71 1.88 53.86
N TRP A 772 57.50 2.99 53.14
CA TRP A 772 56.54 3.99 53.55
C TRP A 772 55.16 3.36 53.75
N ALA A 773 54.58 3.55 54.92
CA ALA A 773 53.26 3.05 55.27
C ALA A 773 52.45 4.15 55.95
N PRO A 774 51.12 4.23 55.76
CA PRO A 774 50.28 5.19 56.46
C PRO A 774 50.42 5.07 57.99
N VAL A 775 50.44 6.21 58.68
CA VAL A 775 50.45 6.24 60.15
C VAL A 775 49.22 5.52 60.71
N ALA A 776 49.39 4.82 61.83
CA ALA A 776 48.32 4.02 62.44
C ALA A 776 47.12 4.86 62.93
N SER A 777 47.34 6.13 63.27
CA SER A 777 46.28 7.04 63.71
C SER A 777 46.68 8.50 63.52
N TYR A 778 45.71 9.31 63.07
CA TYR A 778 45.84 10.77 63.04
C TYR A 778 45.47 11.39 64.39
N ILE A 779 46.15 12.47 64.77
CA ILE A 779 45.68 13.38 65.84
C ILE A 779 44.51 14.21 65.32
N THR A 780 44.63 14.70 64.09
CA THR A 780 43.58 15.46 63.41
C THR A 780 43.61 15.10 61.92
N ASN A 781 42.45 14.86 61.33
CA ASN A 781 42.29 14.78 59.89
C ASN A 781 40.92 15.35 59.55
N ASP A 782 40.83 16.68 59.55
CA ASP A 782 39.60 17.42 59.29
C ASP A 782 39.72 18.24 57.99
N ALA A 783 38.76 19.14 57.76
CA ALA A 783 38.72 19.98 56.57
C ALA A 783 39.88 21.00 56.50
N THR A 784 40.58 21.26 57.59
CA THR A 784 41.62 22.30 57.68
C THR A 784 43.02 21.74 57.88
N THR A 785 43.14 20.60 58.56
CA THR A 785 44.43 20.11 59.05
C THR A 785 44.51 18.59 59.00
N ILE A 786 45.69 18.07 58.64
CA ILE A 786 46.06 16.68 58.86
C ILE A 786 47.31 16.62 59.75
N SER A 787 47.29 15.84 60.82
CA SER A 787 48.38 15.73 61.77
C SER A 787 48.47 14.34 62.40
N ALA A 788 49.69 13.94 62.76
CA ALA A 788 49.98 12.64 63.36
C ALA A 788 51.12 12.75 64.39
N LEU A 789 51.07 11.91 65.42
CA LEU A 789 52.16 11.78 66.38
C LEU A 789 53.20 10.82 65.81
N ILE A 790 54.46 11.28 65.72
CA ILE A 790 55.59 10.44 65.36
C ILE A 790 56.14 9.79 66.63
N PRO A 791 56.28 8.45 66.69
CA PRO A 791 56.76 7.75 67.88
C PRO A 791 58.11 8.27 68.39
N ALA A 792 58.26 8.39 69.71
CA ALA A 792 59.50 8.83 70.36
C ALA A 792 60.27 7.67 71.00
N GLY A 793 61.55 7.51 70.64
CA GLY A 793 62.51 6.52 71.21
C GLY A 793 63.32 5.76 70.14
N SER A 794 64.63 6.04 70.03
CA SER A 794 65.73 5.51 69.14
C SER A 794 65.41 4.50 68.00
N GLU A 795 65.94 4.56 66.78
CA GLU A 795 66.82 5.46 66.00
C GLU A 795 66.08 5.79 64.68
N LYS A 796 66.10 7.06 64.24
CA LYS A 796 65.63 7.55 62.92
C LYS A 796 64.22 7.05 62.49
N HIS A 797 63.18 7.72 62.99
CA HIS A 797 61.84 7.67 62.41
C HIS A 797 61.63 8.85 61.45
N PHE A 798 61.13 8.57 60.26
CA PHE A 798 60.81 9.54 59.22
C PHE A 798 59.31 9.56 58.98
N ALA A 799 58.78 10.73 58.65
CA ALA A 799 57.41 10.90 58.22
C ALA A 799 57.35 11.81 57.01
N ARG A 800 56.38 11.58 56.14
CA ARG A 800 56.10 12.44 54.98
C ARG A 800 54.59 12.59 54.78
N LEU A 801 54.20 13.64 54.09
CA LEU A 801 52.87 13.75 53.51
C LEU A 801 52.90 13.16 52.10
N SER A 802 51.92 12.32 51.80
CA SER A 802 51.60 11.83 50.47
C SER A 802 50.27 12.43 50.03
N ILE A 803 50.25 13.05 48.86
CA ILE A 803 49.05 13.60 48.22
C ILE A 803 48.75 12.74 47.00
N ILE A 804 47.52 12.25 46.91
CA ILE A 804 47.04 11.44 45.79
C ILE A 804 45.91 12.22 45.14
N GLY A 805 46.02 12.53 43.85
CA GLY A 805 44.95 13.18 43.08
C GLY A 805 44.06 12.14 42.40
N ASP A 806 42.78 12.47 42.21
CA ASP A 806 41.79 11.66 41.48
C ASP A 806 41.99 11.66 39.95
#